data_AF-A0A0W7WXK8-F1
#
_entry.id   AF-A0A0W7WXK8-F1
#
_cell.length_a   1.000
_cell.length_b   1.000
_cell.length_c   1.000
_cell.angle_alpha   90.00
_cell.angle_beta   90.00
_cell.angle_gamma   90.00
#
_symmetry.space_group_name_H-M   'P 1'
#
loop_
_entity.id
_entity.type
_entity.pdbx_description
1 polymer ?
#
loop_
_entity_poly.entity_id
_entity_poly.type
_entity_poly.pdbx_seq_one_letter_code
_entity_poly.pdbx_strand_id
1 'polypeptide(L)'
;MSGPSRRSVLGTAGAIGLAGAGGLGAAVGIHTPARAAEGPARGPALDTDSARSVLNRQLPHHADQFRLRLVPADGGRDHFRVSGAKGRIEVSGTTPAVLLTGVHWYLKYVCGAHIAWNGSQLDLPARLPAPARPLRRSTALPHRFALNDTNDGYTAPYADWPYWERMIDVLALHGCNEVFVIAGMEGVYHRVLKDFHYTDAESRAWLPAPSHQPWWLLQNLSGYGGPLSPEIIDRRVDLGRKIVDRLRELGMAPVLPGYYGHVPDGFVARNGGDARVVPQGTWHGFRRPDWLDPRTDAFAQVAAAFYRHQGDVFGTAHHFKMDLLHEGGTAGDVPVPAAARGVEAALQKAHPGATWVILGWQENPLPELLDAIDRRKMLIVDGVSDRYRSVTDREKDWGGTPYAFGTIPNFGGRTTIGARTHLWQEKFFAWRDKENSALAGTAYLPEATDRDPAAFELFSELAWRDDEVDRAAWFAGYADFRYGRRDRHARAAWSALHDTAYQHRAVERSDPHDSLFAARPDLAANRAAEYAPRALTYDPGRFDAAFAGLLGVADGLRRSAAYRYDLVDVARQALAHRSRQLLPQLKSAYDRKDQAAFRALSTLWLRLLRLCDDVTGTHPAFLLGPWIEDARRLATGDTERVEFERTAKVLITVWGDRPTSDPGNLHDYGNREWHGLTADFYFVRWQKWLDELADALAAGRAPTPVDWFGAVEEPWTRARKDYPLRPVADAYRTASRVHDVLARAPYQGSLEVTAEPPSFPPGGHARVAALFRNVNGLRATGRVDFTLTGLDAEPDGPTSLPRVPAGGTGSAAWRVDAPATPLDRPLRPLPFTLTARYGPQGEPRVDAVHEGTLFVAGPLSAGWLTYTDNDAVFGELDGRYAIDGSGADLWRGTTEFGSLYRPGALRDGVSVTVRVDSQATTGPWARAGIIARNSLAAPGSPGFLNLAVTPANGVVLSYDTTGDGTLDTYRRVTGVKAPVLLRLSRGGGVFTGELSADGGTTWRAVATVPVAGVAASQDVGMFMTATHGGAGGRGTVEFSGWGVVGG
;
A
#
# COMPACT_ATOMS: atom_id res chain seq x y z
N MET A 1 68.35 -22.10 24.00
CA MET A 1 68.47 -23.47 24.56
C MET A 1 67.25 -23.74 25.45
N SER A 2 66.89 -25.01 25.65
CA SER A 2 65.98 -25.54 26.69
C SER A 2 64.63 -24.84 26.99
N GLY A 3 63.53 -25.44 26.51
CA GLY A 3 62.38 -25.76 27.39
C GLY A 3 62.58 -27.15 28.05
N PRO A 4 61.57 -27.84 28.63
CA PRO A 4 60.12 -27.64 28.57
C PRO A 4 59.57 -27.16 29.97
N SER A 5 58.41 -27.50 30.58
CA SER A 5 57.38 -28.56 30.39
C SER A 5 55.95 -28.17 30.86
N ARG A 6 55.18 -29.08 31.49
CA ARG A 6 53.72 -28.98 31.78
C ARG A 6 53.32 -29.56 33.16
N ARG A 7 52.10 -29.18 33.59
CA ARG A 7 50.98 -29.99 34.20
C ARG A 7 50.65 -29.88 35.71
N SER A 8 49.57 -29.13 36.00
CA SER A 8 48.29 -29.53 36.68
C SER A 8 48.24 -30.36 37.98
N VAL A 9 47.35 -29.94 38.92
CA VAL A 9 46.22 -30.75 39.49
C VAL A 9 45.28 -29.85 40.35
N LEU A 10 44.06 -30.30 40.67
CA LEU A 10 43.01 -29.60 41.44
C LEU A 10 43.11 -29.84 42.97
N GLY A 11 42.41 -29.05 43.80
CA GLY A 11 42.32 -29.30 45.26
C GLY A 11 41.33 -28.40 46.03
N THR A 12 40.15 -28.93 46.33
CA THR A 12 38.97 -28.33 46.98
C THR A 12 39.10 -27.85 48.45
N ALA A 13 38.56 -26.65 48.71
CA ALA A 13 37.57 -26.30 49.76
C ALA A 13 37.83 -26.47 51.29
N GLY A 14 37.43 -25.42 52.05
CA GLY A 14 37.07 -25.45 53.48
C GLY A 14 37.86 -24.45 54.37
N ALA A 15 37.32 -23.90 55.47
CA ALA A 15 35.93 -23.81 55.95
C ALA A 15 35.81 -22.79 57.15
N ILE A 16 34.58 -22.55 57.63
CA ILE A 16 34.20 -21.93 58.93
C ILE A 16 34.37 -20.40 59.08
N GLY A 17 33.31 -19.74 59.61
CA GLY A 17 33.27 -18.33 60.01
C GLY A 17 31.84 -17.88 60.36
N LEU A 18 31.40 -18.13 61.59
CA LEU A 18 29.98 -18.04 62.01
C LEU A 18 29.62 -16.75 62.80
N ALA A 19 28.30 -16.49 62.83
CA ALA A 19 27.53 -15.69 63.80
C ALA A 19 27.29 -14.19 63.54
N GLY A 20 26.03 -13.77 63.74
CA GLY A 20 25.54 -12.39 63.62
C GLY A 20 24.10 -12.30 63.11
N ALA A 21 23.10 -12.58 63.97
CA ALA A 21 21.67 -12.50 63.60
C ALA A 21 21.06 -11.14 63.96
N GLY A 22 20.21 -10.57 63.08
CA GLY A 22 19.63 -9.25 63.34
C GLY A 22 18.68 -8.67 62.28
N GLY A 23 17.51 -9.31 62.08
CA GLY A 23 16.20 -8.68 61.75
C GLY A 23 15.99 -7.74 60.54
N LEU A 24 14.80 -7.88 59.93
CA LEU A 24 14.05 -6.84 59.19
C LEU A 24 14.58 -6.33 57.83
N GLY A 25 14.30 -7.13 56.79
CA GLY A 25 13.35 -6.71 55.75
C GLY A 25 13.69 -5.47 54.90
N ALA A 26 14.60 -5.61 53.94
CA ALA A 26 14.65 -4.77 52.75
C ALA A 26 14.83 -5.65 51.50
N ALA A 27 13.84 -5.68 50.61
CA ALA A 27 13.91 -6.43 49.35
C ALA A 27 14.73 -5.66 48.31
N VAL A 28 16.06 -5.70 48.46
CA VAL A 28 16.98 -5.14 47.46
C VAL A 28 16.96 -6.04 46.22
N GLY A 29 16.10 -5.71 45.27
CA GLY A 29 16.10 -6.32 43.95
C GLY A 29 17.44 -6.07 43.27
N ILE A 30 18.26 -7.10 43.12
CA ILE A 30 19.55 -7.00 42.45
C ILE A 30 19.29 -6.78 40.96
N HIS A 31 19.30 -5.53 40.52
CA HIS A 31 19.52 -5.19 39.12
C HIS A 31 20.92 -5.70 38.73
N THR A 32 20.98 -6.90 38.16
CA THR A 32 22.12 -7.30 37.34
C THR A 32 22.19 -6.34 36.16
N PRO A 33 23.21 -5.47 36.05
CA PRO A 33 23.33 -4.62 34.87
C PRO A 33 23.50 -5.52 33.65
N ALA A 34 22.77 -5.23 32.57
CA ALA A 34 23.01 -5.87 31.29
C ALA A 34 24.49 -5.68 30.93
N ARG A 35 25.25 -6.78 30.91
CA ARG A 35 26.70 -6.75 30.72
C ARG A 35 26.98 -6.23 29.32
N ALA A 36 27.37 -4.96 29.22
CA ALA A 36 27.70 -4.32 27.96
C ALA A 36 28.66 -5.21 27.17
N ALA A 37 28.31 -5.53 25.93
CA ALA A 37 29.18 -6.27 25.03
C ALA A 37 30.47 -5.44 24.83
N GLU A 38 31.63 -6.10 24.96
CA GLU A 38 32.90 -5.44 24.70
C GLU A 38 32.93 -5.05 23.21
N GLY A 39 33.09 -3.74 22.94
CA GLY A 39 32.96 -3.17 21.61
C GLY A 39 33.96 -3.78 20.61
N PRO A 40 33.60 -3.84 19.31
CA PRO A 40 34.39 -4.55 18.31
C PRO A 40 35.80 -3.98 18.15
N ALA A 41 36.70 -4.82 17.63
CA ALA A 41 38.02 -4.38 17.18
C ALA A 41 37.88 -3.18 16.23
N ARG A 42 38.66 -2.12 16.48
CA ARG A 42 38.41 -0.79 15.91
C ARG A 42 38.42 -0.80 14.38
N GLY A 43 37.38 -0.22 13.79
CA GLY A 43 37.45 0.37 12.46
C GLY A 43 38.38 1.61 12.45
N PRO A 44 38.35 2.44 11.38
CA PRO A 44 39.10 3.70 11.37
C PRO A 44 38.73 4.55 12.60
N ALA A 45 39.73 5.21 13.18
CA ALA A 45 39.49 6.10 14.32
C ALA A 45 38.64 7.29 13.86
N LEU A 46 37.42 7.41 14.40
CA LEU A 46 36.50 8.48 14.02
C LEU A 46 37.12 9.85 14.29
N ASP A 47 37.05 10.73 13.28
CA ASP A 47 37.54 12.11 13.31
C ASP A 47 36.40 13.10 13.04
N THR A 48 36.71 14.38 12.82
CA THR A 48 35.72 15.41 12.47
C THR A 48 35.69 15.73 10.98
N ASP A 49 36.52 15.08 10.17
CA ASP A 49 36.89 15.51 8.83
C ASP A 49 35.99 14.87 7.78
N SER A 50 35.46 13.68 8.04
CA SER A 50 34.31 13.14 7.29
C SER A 50 33.07 14.04 7.40
N ALA A 51 32.72 14.47 8.63
CA ALA A 51 31.65 15.45 8.86
C ALA A 51 32.00 16.82 8.24
N ARG A 52 33.26 17.27 8.30
CA ARG A 52 33.73 18.49 7.63
C ARG A 52 33.52 18.40 6.11
N SER A 53 33.78 17.25 5.50
CA SER A 53 33.57 16.98 4.08
C SER A 53 32.11 17.17 3.68
N VAL A 54 31.16 16.66 4.49
CA VAL A 54 29.72 16.92 4.30
C VAL A 54 29.41 18.41 4.42
N LEU A 55 29.92 19.12 5.44
CA LEU A 55 29.68 20.56 5.59
C LEU A 55 30.27 21.37 4.42
N ASN A 56 31.41 20.96 3.86
CA ASN A 56 32.01 21.62 2.69
C ASN A 56 31.17 21.43 1.43
N ARG A 57 30.48 20.28 1.25
CA ARG A 57 29.53 20.05 0.15
C ARG A 57 28.21 20.80 0.35
N GLN A 58 27.62 20.68 1.53
CA GLN A 58 26.24 21.11 1.81
C GLN A 58 26.16 22.60 2.23
N LEU A 59 27.21 23.15 2.85
CA LEU A 59 27.28 24.52 3.38
C LEU A 59 28.62 25.22 3.02
N PRO A 60 29.04 25.29 1.74
CA PRO A 60 30.37 25.74 1.32
C PRO A 60 30.75 27.17 1.74
N HIS A 61 29.77 28.02 2.10
CA HIS A 61 29.99 29.41 2.55
C HIS A 61 29.89 29.60 4.07
N HIS A 62 29.65 28.52 4.82
CA HIS A 62 29.47 28.55 6.27
C HIS A 62 30.18 27.42 7.01
N ALA A 63 30.81 26.47 6.31
CA ALA A 63 31.48 25.32 6.91
C ALA A 63 32.59 25.72 7.90
N ASP A 64 33.29 26.83 7.65
CA ASP A 64 34.30 27.44 8.53
C ASP A 64 33.72 27.93 9.87
N GLN A 65 32.45 28.31 9.89
CA GLN A 65 31.74 28.82 11.08
C GLN A 65 31.35 27.70 12.07
N PHE A 66 31.57 26.43 11.72
CA PHE A 66 31.32 25.28 12.60
C PHE A 66 32.60 24.72 13.22
N ARG A 67 32.67 24.70 14.56
CA ARG A 67 33.64 23.92 15.32
C ARG A 67 33.01 22.58 15.71
N LEU A 68 33.53 21.49 15.14
CA LEU A 68 33.09 20.13 15.44
C LEU A 68 33.95 19.53 16.56
N ARG A 69 33.38 18.65 17.39
CA ARG A 69 34.10 17.92 18.44
C ARG A 69 33.42 16.60 18.78
N LEU A 70 34.07 15.47 18.51
CA LEU A 70 33.60 14.17 18.99
C LEU A 70 33.63 14.10 20.54
N VAL A 71 32.68 13.39 21.12
CA VAL A 71 32.61 13.09 22.57
C VAL A 71 32.22 11.62 22.79
N PRO A 72 32.60 10.97 23.90
CA PRO A 72 32.17 9.60 24.19
C PRO A 72 30.63 9.50 24.31
N ALA A 73 30.07 8.35 23.96
CA ALA A 73 28.66 8.05 24.24
C ALA A 73 28.41 7.94 25.75
N ASP A 74 27.27 8.45 26.21
CA ASP A 74 26.92 8.50 27.63
C ASP A 74 26.01 7.32 27.98
N GLY A 75 26.52 6.35 28.75
CA GLY A 75 25.79 5.09 29.00
C GLY A 75 25.41 4.32 27.72
N GLY A 76 26.20 4.46 26.65
CA GLY A 76 25.90 3.91 25.32
C GLY A 76 24.96 4.76 24.45
N ARG A 77 24.48 5.91 24.95
CA ARG A 77 23.54 6.80 24.24
C ARG A 77 24.26 7.72 23.26
N ASP A 78 23.82 7.67 22.00
CA ASP A 78 24.15 8.67 21.00
C ASP A 78 23.54 10.01 21.39
N HIS A 79 24.30 11.09 21.28
CA HIS A 79 23.82 12.42 21.65
C HIS A 79 24.57 13.53 20.92
N PHE A 80 23.91 14.69 20.79
CA PHE A 80 24.55 15.92 20.32
C PHE A 80 24.20 17.14 21.17
N ARG A 81 25.07 18.15 21.08
CA ARG A 81 24.89 19.49 21.65
C ARG A 81 25.33 20.54 20.65
N VAL A 82 24.49 21.55 20.41
CA VAL A 82 24.85 22.75 19.62
C VAL A 82 24.85 23.98 20.51
N SER A 83 25.86 24.82 20.37
CA SER A 83 26.03 26.07 21.13
C SER A 83 26.95 27.04 20.36
N GLY A 84 27.56 28.01 21.04
CA GLY A 84 28.53 28.94 20.46
C GLY A 84 27.99 30.36 20.32
N ALA A 85 28.58 31.14 19.41
CA ALA A 85 28.28 32.54 19.18
C ALA A 85 28.02 32.82 17.69
N LYS A 86 27.58 34.05 17.35
CA LYS A 86 27.26 34.43 15.96
C LYS A 86 28.48 34.24 15.05
N GLY A 87 28.35 33.37 14.04
CA GLY A 87 29.42 32.97 13.13
C GLY A 87 30.53 32.08 13.75
N ARG A 88 30.28 31.48 14.92
CA ARG A 88 31.15 30.50 15.59
C ARG A 88 30.30 29.49 16.37
N ILE A 89 29.66 28.58 15.63
CA ILE A 89 28.78 27.54 16.15
C ILE A 89 29.63 26.37 16.62
N GLU A 90 29.45 25.93 17.87
CA GLU A 90 30.13 24.75 18.41
C GLU A 90 29.16 23.57 18.47
N VAL A 91 29.50 22.48 17.79
CA VAL A 91 28.73 21.23 17.75
C VAL A 91 29.59 20.11 18.32
N SER A 92 29.05 19.39 19.31
CA SER A 92 29.67 18.16 19.80
C SER A 92 28.69 17.00 19.78
N GLY A 93 29.15 15.82 19.38
CA GLY A 93 28.33 14.61 19.28
C GLY A 93 29.16 13.33 19.26
N THR A 94 28.50 12.19 19.29
CA THR A 94 29.13 10.87 19.51
C THR A 94 29.82 10.28 18.28
N THR A 95 29.26 10.50 17.08
CA THR A 95 29.84 10.10 15.79
C THR A 95 29.80 11.27 14.79
N PRO A 96 30.52 11.20 13.65
CA PRO A 96 30.43 12.20 12.60
C PRO A 96 29.00 12.37 12.05
N ALA A 97 28.23 11.29 11.88
CA ALA A 97 26.83 11.36 11.53
C ALA A 97 26.01 12.12 12.60
N VAL A 98 26.22 11.85 13.88
CA VAL A 98 25.51 12.53 14.98
C VAL A 98 25.90 14.01 15.11
N LEU A 99 27.15 14.39 14.76
CA LEU A 99 27.54 15.79 14.57
C LEU A 99 26.71 16.47 13.47
N LEU A 100 26.48 15.79 12.34
CA LEU A 100 25.67 16.30 11.23
C LEU A 100 24.18 16.37 11.57
N THR A 101 23.63 15.39 12.27
CA THR A 101 22.26 15.47 12.82
C THR A 101 22.11 16.70 13.73
N GLY A 102 23.12 16.99 14.56
CA GLY A 102 23.17 18.21 15.37
C GLY A 102 23.18 19.49 14.53
N VAL A 103 23.97 19.54 13.45
CA VAL A 103 23.96 20.66 12.50
C VAL A 103 22.59 20.83 11.86
N HIS A 104 21.97 19.77 11.36
CA HIS A 104 20.65 19.87 10.71
C HIS A 104 19.55 20.28 11.68
N TRP A 105 19.57 19.78 12.92
CA TRP A 105 18.67 20.25 13.98
C TRP A 105 18.81 21.76 14.24
N TYR A 106 20.05 22.26 14.23
CA TYR A 106 20.32 23.69 14.35
C TYR A 106 19.90 24.50 13.11
N LEU A 107 20.06 23.97 11.90
CA LEU A 107 19.55 24.60 10.66
C LEU A 107 18.02 24.77 10.74
N LYS A 108 17.28 23.69 11.02
CA LYS A 108 15.80 23.71 11.12
C LYS A 108 15.31 24.67 12.20
N TYR A 109 15.78 24.49 13.44
CA TYR A 109 15.18 25.12 14.62
C TYR A 109 15.83 26.45 15.07
N VAL A 110 16.89 26.92 14.40
CA VAL A 110 17.53 28.23 14.69
C VAL A 110 17.76 29.06 13.44
N CYS A 111 18.18 28.46 12.32
CA CYS A 111 18.37 29.21 11.07
C CYS A 111 17.08 29.33 10.24
N GLY A 112 16.12 28.41 10.39
CA GLY A 112 14.98 28.28 9.50
C GLY A 112 15.34 27.69 8.13
N ALA A 113 16.34 26.81 8.08
CA ALA A 113 16.87 26.22 6.84
C ALA A 113 16.73 24.69 6.84
N HIS A 114 16.71 24.07 5.65
CA HIS A 114 16.35 22.66 5.46
C HIS A 114 17.20 21.99 4.37
N ILE A 115 17.62 20.75 4.60
CA ILE A 115 18.30 19.90 3.60
C ILE A 115 17.51 18.62 3.45
N ALA A 116 16.97 18.35 2.26
CA ALA A 116 16.19 17.15 1.97
C ALA A 116 16.47 16.60 0.57
N TRP A 117 16.13 15.32 0.36
CA TRP A 117 16.35 14.60 -0.89
C TRP A 117 15.88 15.35 -2.15
N ASN A 118 14.68 15.92 -2.13
CA ASN A 118 14.04 16.51 -3.31
C ASN A 118 14.10 18.05 -3.38
N GLY A 119 14.78 18.70 -2.44
CA GLY A 119 15.01 20.14 -2.48
C GLY A 119 15.41 20.71 -1.13
N SER A 120 16.44 21.55 -1.12
CA SER A 120 16.94 22.26 0.06
C SER A 120 16.53 23.74 0.07
N GLN A 121 16.57 24.35 1.25
CA GLN A 121 16.48 25.79 1.49
C GLN A 121 17.68 26.18 2.36
N LEU A 122 18.58 27.00 1.82
CA LEU A 122 19.83 27.42 2.47
C LEU A 122 20.08 28.92 2.31
N ASP A 123 19.03 29.75 2.41
CA ASP A 123 19.12 31.22 2.40
C ASP A 123 19.64 31.74 3.75
N LEU A 124 20.89 31.36 4.05
CA LEU A 124 21.53 31.54 5.35
C LEU A 124 22.25 32.90 5.44
N PRO A 125 22.13 33.63 6.55
CA PRO A 125 22.88 34.86 6.74
C PRO A 125 24.39 34.61 6.70
N ALA A 126 25.17 35.55 6.15
CA ALA A 126 26.62 35.42 6.01
C ALA A 126 27.39 35.18 7.33
N ARG A 127 26.76 35.46 8.48
CA ARG A 127 27.20 34.94 9.79
C ARG A 127 26.03 34.24 10.48
N LEU A 128 26.21 32.94 10.71
CA LEU A 128 25.23 32.05 11.34
C LEU A 128 24.75 32.57 12.71
N PRO A 129 23.44 32.53 13.03
CA PRO A 129 22.89 33.02 14.30
C PRO A 129 23.34 32.17 15.51
N ALA A 130 23.56 32.81 16.66
CA ALA A 130 23.78 32.05 17.89
C ALA A 130 22.48 31.36 18.35
N PRO A 131 22.49 30.09 18.77
CA PRO A 131 21.32 29.46 19.37
C PRO A 131 21.03 30.11 20.74
N ALA A 132 19.79 30.58 20.94
CA ALA A 132 19.40 31.35 22.14
C ALA A 132 19.59 30.59 23.47
N ARG A 133 19.58 29.25 23.41
CA ARG A 133 20.04 28.34 24.46
C ARG A 133 20.73 27.14 23.78
N PRO A 134 21.68 26.45 24.44
CA PRO A 134 22.29 25.26 23.86
C PRO A 134 21.25 24.19 23.51
N LEU A 135 21.23 23.75 22.26
CA LEU A 135 20.38 22.65 21.80
C LEU A 135 21.00 21.34 22.30
N ARG A 136 20.17 20.39 22.74
CA ARG A 136 20.60 19.05 23.18
C ARG A 136 19.56 18.01 22.78
N ARG A 137 20.04 16.88 22.26
CA ARG A 137 19.25 15.67 21.98
C ARG A 137 20.11 14.45 22.27
N SER A 138 19.47 13.37 22.68
CA SER A 138 20.08 12.08 22.96
C SER A 138 19.10 10.97 22.61
N THR A 139 19.61 9.82 22.19
CA THR A 139 18.80 8.62 21.96
C THR A 139 19.42 7.42 22.66
N ALA A 140 18.56 6.56 23.21
CA ALA A 140 18.94 5.24 23.72
C ALA A 140 18.72 4.14 22.67
N LEU A 141 18.25 4.48 21.47
CA LEU A 141 17.99 3.53 20.39
C LEU A 141 19.26 3.32 19.53
N PRO A 142 19.93 2.15 19.61
CA PRO A 142 21.11 1.88 18.80
C PRO A 142 20.81 1.88 17.29
N HIS A 143 19.64 1.40 16.86
CA HIS A 143 19.33 1.18 15.45
C HIS A 143 18.47 2.30 14.85
N ARG A 144 19.01 3.04 13.88
CA ARG A 144 18.24 3.97 13.02
C ARG A 144 18.48 3.58 11.57
N PHE A 145 17.73 2.57 11.15
CA PHE A 145 17.84 1.87 9.89
C PHE A 145 17.14 2.64 8.75
N ALA A 146 17.73 2.60 7.57
CA ALA A 146 17.20 3.23 6.36
C ALA A 146 17.33 2.36 5.11
N LEU A 147 16.39 2.59 4.19
CA LEU A 147 16.23 1.98 2.86
C LEU A 147 15.59 0.58 2.90
N ASN A 148 14.52 0.40 2.11
CA ASN A 148 13.89 -0.89 1.86
C ASN A 148 14.77 -1.75 0.95
N ASP A 149 14.57 -3.07 0.95
CA ASP A 149 15.18 -4.00 -0.03
C ASP A 149 15.01 -3.53 -1.48
N THR A 150 13.82 -3.00 -1.79
CA THR A 150 13.42 -2.54 -3.13
C THR A 150 13.85 -1.11 -3.47
N ASN A 151 14.41 -0.36 -2.52
CA ASN A 151 14.77 1.06 -2.66
C ASN A 151 15.59 1.34 -3.92
N ASP A 152 16.66 0.57 -4.11
CA ASP A 152 17.62 0.81 -5.19
C ASP A 152 16.97 0.60 -6.56
N GLY A 153 16.12 -0.43 -6.69
CA GLY A 153 15.37 -0.73 -7.91
C GLY A 153 14.46 0.42 -8.33
N TYR A 154 13.64 0.94 -7.42
CA TYR A 154 12.64 1.96 -7.76
C TYR A 154 13.14 3.42 -7.65
N THR A 155 14.22 3.71 -6.92
CA THR A 155 14.69 5.10 -6.75
C THR A 155 15.68 5.51 -7.83
N ALA A 156 16.82 4.80 -7.95
CA ALA A 156 17.91 5.16 -8.85
C ALA A 156 18.87 3.97 -9.11
N PRO A 157 18.42 2.89 -9.78
CA PRO A 157 19.18 1.63 -9.88
C PRO A 157 20.47 1.77 -10.68
N TYR A 158 20.53 2.75 -11.59
CA TYR A 158 21.68 3.05 -12.44
C TYR A 158 22.53 4.23 -11.91
N ALA A 159 22.31 4.65 -10.66
CA ALA A 159 23.00 5.78 -10.04
C ALA A 159 24.52 5.62 -9.97
N ASP A 160 25.21 6.76 -9.96
CA ASP A 160 26.65 6.88 -9.79
C ASP A 160 27.03 7.37 -8.38
N TRP A 161 28.32 7.66 -8.18
CA TRP A 161 28.83 8.10 -6.89
C TRP A 161 28.27 9.45 -6.41
N PRO A 162 28.20 10.53 -7.22
CA PRO A 162 27.53 11.79 -6.85
C PRO A 162 26.12 11.65 -6.25
N TYR A 163 25.28 10.76 -6.78
CA TYR A 163 23.98 10.46 -6.17
C TYR A 163 24.13 9.83 -4.78
N TRP A 164 24.96 8.79 -4.66
CA TRP A 164 25.14 8.05 -3.41
C TRP A 164 25.81 8.87 -2.31
N GLU A 165 26.81 9.69 -2.64
CA GLU A 165 27.44 10.62 -1.71
C GLU A 165 26.39 11.58 -1.12
N ARG A 166 25.49 12.10 -1.96
CA ARG A 166 24.38 12.96 -1.52
C ARG A 166 23.31 12.20 -0.72
N MET A 167 22.99 10.96 -1.09
CA MET A 167 22.06 10.13 -0.32
C MET A 167 22.57 9.91 1.10
N ILE A 168 23.84 9.51 1.26
CA ILE A 168 24.45 9.27 2.57
C ILE A 168 24.57 10.57 3.37
N ASP A 169 24.94 11.71 2.74
CA ASP A 169 24.94 13.03 3.38
C ASP A 169 23.56 13.36 4.00
N VAL A 170 22.48 13.13 3.25
CA VAL A 170 21.11 13.40 3.73
C VAL A 170 20.71 12.43 4.86
N LEU A 171 21.01 11.13 4.74
CA LEU A 171 20.73 10.14 5.79
C LEU A 171 21.45 10.50 7.11
N ALA A 172 22.72 10.92 7.06
CA ALA A 172 23.48 11.36 8.23
C ALA A 172 22.91 12.66 8.87
N LEU A 173 22.49 13.62 8.04
CA LEU A 173 21.80 14.84 8.51
C LEU A 173 20.45 14.56 9.19
N HIS A 174 19.85 13.39 8.97
CA HIS A 174 18.62 12.93 9.64
C HIS A 174 18.88 11.93 10.78
N GLY A 175 20.13 11.54 11.03
CA GLY A 175 20.53 10.71 12.17
C GLY A 175 20.29 9.20 12.00
N CYS A 176 20.02 8.76 10.77
CA CYS A 176 20.19 7.37 10.38
C CYS A 176 21.64 6.94 10.65
N ASN A 177 21.84 5.71 11.11
CA ASN A 177 23.17 5.14 11.33
C ASN A 177 23.33 3.73 10.74
N GLU A 178 22.25 3.12 10.23
CA GLU A 178 22.28 1.83 9.54
C GLU A 178 21.64 2.01 8.16
N VAL A 179 22.32 1.56 7.11
CA VAL A 179 21.89 1.75 5.72
C VAL A 179 22.06 0.46 4.97
N PHE A 180 21.00 -0.02 4.31
CA PHE A 180 21.05 -1.19 3.46
C PHE A 180 21.77 -0.87 2.14
N VAL A 181 22.70 -1.74 1.70
CA VAL A 181 23.54 -1.52 0.51
C VAL A 181 23.61 -2.80 -0.33
N ILE A 182 23.09 -2.76 -1.55
CA ILE A 182 23.14 -3.91 -2.49
C ILE A 182 24.13 -3.75 -3.65
N ALA A 183 24.58 -2.52 -3.94
CA ALA A 183 25.50 -2.26 -5.06
C ALA A 183 26.83 -3.01 -4.89
N GLY A 184 27.22 -3.78 -5.90
CA GLY A 184 28.43 -4.61 -5.92
C GLY A 184 28.20 -6.08 -5.53
N MET A 185 27.01 -6.44 -5.04
CA MET A 185 26.67 -7.84 -4.73
C MET A 185 26.63 -8.74 -5.97
N GLU A 186 26.39 -8.18 -7.16
CA GLU A 186 26.53 -8.89 -8.43
C GLU A 186 27.97 -9.43 -8.64
N GLY A 187 28.98 -8.70 -8.15
CA GLY A 187 30.39 -9.12 -8.19
C GLY A 187 30.75 -10.15 -7.13
N VAL A 188 30.11 -10.13 -5.96
CA VAL A 188 30.23 -11.20 -4.96
C VAL A 188 29.68 -12.51 -5.52
N TYR A 189 28.46 -12.49 -6.06
CA TYR A 189 27.85 -13.68 -6.64
C TYR A 189 28.57 -14.19 -7.89
N HIS A 190 29.05 -13.30 -8.78
CA HIS A 190 29.87 -13.72 -9.93
C HIS A 190 31.05 -14.60 -9.47
N ARG A 191 31.81 -14.16 -8.47
CA ARG A 191 32.95 -14.89 -7.89
C ARG A 191 32.55 -16.18 -7.18
N VAL A 192 31.46 -16.18 -6.41
CA VAL A 192 30.92 -17.41 -5.79
C VAL A 192 30.58 -18.45 -6.87
N LEU A 193 29.92 -18.05 -7.95
CA LEU A 193 29.58 -18.96 -9.04
C LEU A 193 30.82 -19.47 -9.80
N LYS A 194 31.92 -18.70 -9.84
CA LYS A 194 33.22 -19.20 -10.32
C LYS A 194 33.76 -20.35 -9.47
N ASP A 195 33.66 -20.24 -8.15
CA ASP A 195 34.11 -21.29 -7.22
C ASP A 195 33.28 -22.58 -7.39
N PHE A 196 31.95 -22.46 -7.57
CA PHE A 196 31.02 -23.60 -7.72
C PHE A 196 30.74 -24.00 -9.19
N HIS A 197 31.80 -23.96 -10.01
CA HIS A 197 31.87 -24.56 -11.34
C HIS A 197 30.89 -24.02 -12.42
N TYR A 198 30.47 -22.75 -12.32
CA TYR A 198 29.82 -22.04 -13.42
C TYR A 198 30.86 -21.34 -14.31
N THR A 199 30.63 -21.34 -15.62
CA THR A 199 31.42 -20.53 -16.58
C THR A 199 31.14 -19.03 -16.38
N ASP A 200 31.99 -18.17 -16.91
CA ASP A 200 31.75 -16.71 -16.83
C ASP A 200 30.41 -16.31 -17.48
N ALA A 201 30.10 -16.86 -18.66
CA ALA A 201 28.85 -16.59 -19.36
C ALA A 201 27.61 -17.02 -18.56
N GLU A 202 27.64 -18.21 -17.94
CA GLU A 202 26.56 -18.70 -17.07
C GLU A 202 26.40 -17.82 -15.82
N SER A 203 27.51 -17.47 -15.16
CA SER A 203 27.49 -16.57 -13.99
C SER A 203 26.89 -15.21 -14.33
N ARG A 204 27.28 -14.60 -15.46
CA ARG A 204 26.79 -13.27 -15.87
C ARG A 204 25.37 -13.29 -16.43
N ALA A 205 24.89 -14.40 -16.97
CA ALA A 205 23.51 -14.57 -17.44
C ALA A 205 22.49 -14.76 -16.30
N TRP A 206 22.93 -15.22 -15.12
CA TRP A 206 22.05 -15.34 -13.94
C TRP A 206 21.86 -14.01 -13.18
N LEU A 207 22.77 -13.05 -13.38
CA LEU A 207 22.71 -11.71 -12.77
C LEU A 207 21.73 -10.80 -13.57
N PRO A 208 20.70 -10.21 -12.94
CA PRO A 208 19.79 -9.30 -13.61
C PRO A 208 20.38 -7.89 -13.78
N ALA A 209 19.73 -7.08 -14.63
CA ALA A 209 19.97 -5.65 -14.73
C ALA A 209 19.82 -4.96 -13.35
N PRO A 210 20.57 -3.87 -13.05
CA PRO A 210 20.51 -3.17 -11.77
C PRO A 210 19.11 -2.79 -11.28
N SER A 211 18.20 -2.51 -12.21
CA SER A 211 16.78 -2.24 -11.94
C SER A 211 16.05 -3.38 -11.22
N HIS A 212 16.46 -4.64 -11.41
CA HIS A 212 15.77 -5.82 -10.88
C HIS A 212 16.60 -6.61 -9.85
N GLN A 213 17.81 -6.14 -9.49
CA GLN A 213 18.66 -6.77 -8.48
C GLN A 213 18.02 -6.94 -7.08
N PRO A 214 17.16 -6.03 -6.57
CA PRO A 214 16.43 -6.26 -5.33
C PRO A 214 15.70 -7.60 -5.26
N TRP A 215 14.92 -7.93 -6.30
CA TRP A 215 14.12 -9.16 -6.33
C TRP A 215 14.94 -10.42 -6.60
N TRP A 216 16.15 -10.28 -7.12
CA TRP A 216 17.11 -11.38 -7.16
C TRP A 216 17.70 -11.67 -5.78
N LEU A 217 18.10 -10.64 -5.02
CA LEU A 217 18.60 -10.81 -3.66
C LEU A 217 17.52 -11.31 -2.68
N LEU A 218 16.25 -10.92 -2.89
CA LEU A 218 15.07 -11.48 -2.21
C LEU A 218 14.67 -12.89 -2.68
N GLN A 219 15.42 -13.49 -3.62
CA GLN A 219 15.19 -14.83 -4.18
C GLN A 219 13.87 -14.99 -4.98
N ASN A 220 13.32 -13.90 -5.53
CA ASN A 220 12.09 -13.89 -6.32
C ASN A 220 12.33 -14.11 -7.83
N LEU A 221 13.48 -13.69 -8.37
CA LEU A 221 13.83 -13.83 -9.80
C LEU A 221 15.34 -14.00 -10.04
N SER A 222 15.74 -14.25 -11.29
CA SER A 222 17.14 -14.20 -11.74
C SER A 222 17.25 -13.84 -13.23
N GLY A 223 18.37 -13.27 -13.65
CA GLY A 223 18.76 -13.08 -15.07
C GLY A 223 17.99 -12.03 -15.89
N TYR A 224 16.92 -11.41 -15.37
CA TYR A 224 16.13 -10.46 -16.16
C TYR A 224 16.92 -9.20 -16.53
N GLY A 225 17.03 -8.90 -17.83
CA GLY A 225 17.87 -7.81 -18.35
C GLY A 225 19.38 -8.08 -18.36
N GLY A 226 19.80 -9.31 -18.08
CA GLY A 226 21.19 -9.77 -18.28
C GLY A 226 21.44 -10.28 -19.71
N PRO A 227 22.66 -10.76 -20.01
CA PRO A 227 23.81 -10.82 -19.12
C PRO A 227 24.49 -9.46 -18.94
N LEU A 228 24.96 -9.18 -17.71
CA LEU A 228 25.83 -8.02 -17.45
C LEU A 228 27.21 -8.22 -18.10
N SER A 229 27.87 -7.16 -18.57
CA SER A 229 29.32 -7.21 -18.87
C SER A 229 30.18 -7.29 -17.59
N PRO A 230 31.42 -7.81 -17.68
CA PRO A 230 32.40 -7.71 -16.59
C PRO A 230 32.62 -6.26 -16.14
N GLU A 231 32.67 -5.32 -17.08
CA GLU A 231 32.90 -3.90 -16.82
C GLU A 231 31.77 -3.23 -16.03
N ILE A 232 30.50 -3.68 -16.18
CA ILE A 232 29.40 -3.27 -15.30
C ILE A 232 29.58 -3.84 -13.89
N ILE A 233 29.97 -5.11 -13.77
CA ILE A 233 30.16 -5.78 -12.47
C ILE A 233 31.28 -5.06 -11.68
N ASP A 234 32.40 -4.75 -12.31
CA ASP A 234 33.50 -4.00 -11.68
C ASP A 234 33.10 -2.56 -11.32
N ARG A 235 32.38 -1.84 -12.21
CA ARG A 235 31.82 -0.50 -11.91
C ARG A 235 30.91 -0.52 -10.67
N ARG A 236 30.08 -1.55 -10.52
CA ARG A 236 29.14 -1.71 -9.41
C ARG A 236 29.84 -2.12 -8.11
N VAL A 237 30.86 -2.98 -8.19
CA VAL A 237 31.77 -3.30 -7.07
C VAL A 237 32.47 -2.05 -6.53
N ASP A 238 33.02 -1.20 -7.40
CA ASP A 238 33.72 0.01 -6.98
C ASP A 238 32.78 1.15 -6.53
N LEU A 239 31.51 1.14 -6.97
CA LEU A 239 30.47 1.99 -6.38
C LEU A 239 30.12 1.51 -4.96
N GLY A 240 29.85 0.21 -4.81
CA GLY A 240 29.52 -0.43 -3.53
C GLY A 240 30.58 -0.18 -2.46
N ARG A 241 31.86 -0.32 -2.80
CA ARG A 241 33.00 0.04 -1.94
C ARG A 241 32.91 1.47 -1.41
N LYS A 242 32.74 2.46 -2.28
CA LYS A 242 32.65 3.88 -1.90
C LYS A 242 31.47 4.17 -0.97
N ILE A 243 30.32 3.51 -1.19
CA ILE A 243 29.15 3.59 -0.31
C ILE A 243 29.50 3.06 1.08
N VAL A 244 30.00 1.82 1.14
CA VAL A 244 30.35 1.12 2.38
C VAL A 244 31.43 1.88 3.18
N ASP A 245 32.46 2.40 2.52
CA ASP A 245 33.54 3.14 3.19
C ASP A 245 33.09 4.52 3.65
N ARG A 246 32.27 5.26 2.89
CA ARG A 246 31.70 6.53 3.36
C ARG A 246 30.76 6.36 4.55
N LEU A 247 30.01 5.26 4.61
CA LEU A 247 29.22 4.94 5.80
C LEU A 247 30.14 4.79 7.03
N ARG A 248 31.23 4.02 6.91
CA ARG A 248 32.23 3.85 7.99
C ARG A 248 32.90 5.17 8.38
N GLU A 249 33.32 5.99 7.41
CA GLU A 249 33.89 7.33 7.63
C GLU A 249 32.97 8.22 8.48
N LEU A 250 31.65 8.08 8.33
CA LEU A 250 30.65 8.83 9.07
C LEU A 250 30.26 8.20 10.42
N GLY A 251 30.82 7.05 10.78
CA GLY A 251 30.41 6.27 11.95
C GLY A 251 29.03 5.61 11.80
N MET A 252 28.65 5.29 10.57
CA MET A 252 27.43 4.56 10.20
C MET A 252 27.79 3.11 9.83
N ALA A 253 26.89 2.17 10.12
CA ALA A 253 27.04 0.77 9.76
C ALA A 253 26.43 0.48 8.37
N PRO A 254 27.20 -0.07 7.42
CA PRO A 254 26.64 -0.71 6.24
C PRO A 254 25.93 -2.01 6.66
N VAL A 255 24.71 -2.19 6.18
CA VAL A 255 23.96 -3.46 6.27
C VAL A 255 24.03 -4.12 4.90
N LEU A 256 24.68 -5.28 4.81
CA LEU A 256 24.87 -6.01 3.55
C LEU A 256 23.88 -7.19 3.45
N PRO A 257 23.52 -7.65 2.24
CA PRO A 257 22.80 -8.93 2.10
C PRO A 257 23.63 -10.10 2.64
N GLY A 258 23.04 -10.98 3.43
CA GLY A 258 23.67 -12.25 3.83
C GLY A 258 23.33 -13.40 2.88
N TYR A 259 23.99 -14.54 3.04
CA TYR A 259 23.70 -15.75 2.26
C TYR A 259 22.69 -16.66 2.96
N TYR A 260 21.57 -16.92 2.30
CA TYR A 260 20.49 -17.76 2.78
C TYR A 260 19.89 -18.69 1.70
N GLY A 261 20.70 -19.10 0.72
CA GLY A 261 20.49 -20.36 -0.01
C GLY A 261 20.17 -20.31 -1.51
N HIS A 262 19.90 -19.17 -2.15
CA HIS A 262 19.59 -19.18 -3.57
C HIS A 262 20.80 -19.54 -4.46
N VAL A 263 20.59 -20.48 -5.38
CA VAL A 263 21.59 -20.96 -6.35
C VAL A 263 21.01 -21.04 -7.78
N PRO A 264 21.85 -21.06 -8.83
CA PRO A 264 21.38 -21.25 -10.20
C PRO A 264 21.03 -22.71 -10.52
N ASP A 265 20.41 -22.91 -11.68
CA ASP A 265 20.11 -24.23 -12.24
C ASP A 265 21.32 -25.17 -12.27
N GLY A 266 21.06 -26.46 -12.07
CA GLY A 266 22.06 -27.52 -12.18
C GLY A 266 23.09 -27.56 -11.06
N PHE A 267 22.94 -26.78 -9.98
CA PHE A 267 23.91 -26.70 -8.88
C PHE A 267 24.30 -28.09 -8.32
N VAL A 268 23.31 -28.95 -8.08
CA VAL A 268 23.52 -30.32 -7.58
C VAL A 268 24.33 -31.17 -8.56
N ALA A 269 24.06 -31.06 -9.86
CA ALA A 269 24.75 -31.84 -10.90
C ALA A 269 26.21 -31.39 -11.12
N ARG A 270 26.55 -30.14 -10.76
CA ARG A 270 27.93 -29.62 -10.82
C ARG A 270 28.77 -29.95 -9.60
N ASN A 271 28.16 -29.90 -8.41
CA ASN A 271 28.89 -29.91 -7.14
C ASN A 271 28.77 -31.24 -6.37
N GLY A 272 27.72 -32.03 -6.61
CA GLY A 272 27.56 -33.37 -6.03
C GLY A 272 27.55 -33.38 -4.49
N GLY A 273 28.16 -34.41 -3.89
CA GLY A 273 28.23 -34.56 -2.44
C GLY A 273 26.84 -34.72 -1.81
N ASP A 274 26.55 -33.92 -0.79
CA ASP A 274 25.23 -33.82 -0.15
C ASP A 274 24.37 -32.67 -0.69
N ALA A 275 24.81 -31.98 -1.76
CA ALA A 275 24.13 -30.81 -2.28
C ALA A 275 22.67 -31.10 -2.65
N ARG A 276 21.76 -30.39 -1.98
CA ARG A 276 20.33 -30.59 -2.12
C ARG A 276 19.63 -29.25 -2.30
N VAL A 277 18.78 -29.14 -3.32
CA VAL A 277 17.95 -27.94 -3.55
C VAL A 277 16.46 -28.25 -3.45
N VAL A 278 15.67 -27.25 -3.05
CA VAL A 278 14.21 -27.23 -3.08
C VAL A 278 13.77 -26.24 -4.17
N PRO A 279 13.11 -26.70 -5.26
CA PRO A 279 12.61 -25.81 -6.30
C PRO A 279 11.58 -24.82 -5.76
N GLN A 280 11.79 -23.52 -5.99
CA GLN A 280 10.98 -22.46 -5.40
C GLN A 280 9.77 -22.01 -6.26
N GLY A 281 9.55 -22.63 -7.41
CA GLY A 281 8.41 -22.35 -8.28
C GLY A 281 8.48 -20.97 -8.95
N THR A 282 7.40 -20.19 -8.86
CA THR A 282 7.30 -18.87 -9.50
C THR A 282 6.81 -17.79 -8.53
N TRP A 283 7.34 -16.58 -8.67
CA TRP A 283 6.86 -15.36 -8.03
C TRP A 283 6.45 -14.41 -9.16
N HIS A 284 5.18 -13.99 -9.19
CA HIS A 284 4.62 -13.07 -10.20
C HIS A 284 5.07 -13.36 -11.64
N GLY A 285 4.96 -14.61 -12.10
CA GLY A 285 5.32 -15.02 -13.46
C GLY A 285 6.83 -15.21 -13.73
N PHE A 286 7.71 -14.70 -12.89
CA PHE A 286 9.13 -15.05 -12.89
C PHE A 286 9.36 -16.41 -12.23
N ARG A 287 10.31 -17.20 -12.74
CA ARG A 287 10.81 -18.38 -12.04
C ARG A 287 11.76 -17.93 -10.92
N ARG A 288 11.52 -18.43 -9.71
CA ARG A 288 12.42 -18.25 -8.55
C ARG A 288 13.66 -19.14 -8.71
N PRO A 289 14.86 -18.70 -8.31
CA PRO A 289 16.03 -19.59 -8.20
C PRO A 289 15.77 -20.72 -7.19
N ASP A 290 16.43 -21.86 -7.37
CA ASP A 290 16.28 -23.00 -6.46
C ASP A 290 16.99 -22.73 -5.12
N TRP A 291 16.44 -23.25 -4.02
CA TRP A 291 16.92 -22.97 -2.65
C TRP A 291 17.75 -24.14 -2.11
N LEU A 292 19.05 -23.92 -1.89
CA LEU A 292 20.00 -24.88 -1.32
C LEU A 292 19.71 -25.12 0.17
N ASP A 293 19.41 -26.37 0.53
CA ASP A 293 19.00 -26.81 1.87
C ASP A 293 20.04 -26.43 2.94
N PRO A 294 19.73 -25.52 3.89
CA PRO A 294 20.72 -25.03 4.86
C PRO A 294 21.21 -26.05 5.88
N ARG A 295 20.71 -27.30 5.84
CA ARG A 295 21.23 -28.43 6.62
C ARG A 295 22.48 -29.09 6.01
N THR A 296 22.85 -28.73 4.77
CA THR A 296 23.91 -29.40 3.99
C THR A 296 25.30 -28.81 4.22
N ASP A 297 26.33 -29.66 4.13
CA ASP A 297 27.73 -29.22 4.04
C ASP A 297 27.95 -28.39 2.76
N ALA A 298 27.26 -28.71 1.67
CA ALA A 298 27.22 -27.88 0.47
C ALA A 298 26.76 -26.43 0.77
N PHE A 299 25.69 -26.22 1.53
CA PHE A 299 25.27 -24.88 1.95
C PHE A 299 26.34 -24.19 2.78
N ALA A 300 26.94 -24.89 3.75
CA ALA A 300 27.99 -24.34 4.59
C ALA A 300 29.25 -23.94 3.79
N GLN A 301 29.55 -24.63 2.69
CA GLN A 301 30.62 -24.28 1.75
C GLN A 301 30.28 -23.05 0.90
N VAL A 302 29.08 -22.97 0.32
CA VAL A 302 28.66 -21.79 -0.48
C VAL A 302 28.60 -20.54 0.39
N ALA A 303 28.03 -20.63 1.60
CA ALA A 303 27.99 -19.52 2.55
C ALA A 303 29.40 -19.04 2.94
N ALA A 304 30.34 -19.96 3.20
CA ALA A 304 31.72 -19.61 3.53
C ALA A 304 32.47 -18.96 2.34
N ALA A 305 32.17 -19.35 1.10
CA ALA A 305 32.70 -18.70 -0.10
C ALA A 305 32.08 -17.31 -0.31
N PHE A 306 30.77 -17.17 -0.10
CA PHE A 306 30.04 -15.90 -0.19
C PHE A 306 30.60 -14.87 0.79
N TYR A 307 30.66 -15.21 2.09
CA TYR A 307 31.13 -14.24 3.10
C TYR A 307 32.63 -13.93 2.93
N ARG A 308 33.44 -14.85 2.39
CA ARG A 308 34.81 -14.55 1.93
C ARG A 308 34.81 -13.50 0.82
N HIS A 309 34.16 -13.76 -0.31
CA HIS A 309 34.14 -12.82 -1.45
C HIS A 309 33.48 -11.49 -1.11
N GLN A 310 32.49 -11.47 -0.21
CA GLN A 310 31.89 -10.26 0.33
C GLN A 310 32.90 -9.47 1.18
N GLY A 311 33.67 -10.15 2.04
CA GLY A 311 34.78 -9.55 2.78
C GLY A 311 35.89 -9.01 1.87
N ASP A 312 36.23 -9.70 0.78
CA ASP A 312 37.23 -9.29 -0.21
C ASP A 312 36.76 -8.10 -1.08
N VAL A 313 35.45 -7.90 -1.21
CA VAL A 313 34.85 -6.74 -1.91
C VAL A 313 34.70 -5.55 -0.97
N PHE A 314 34.07 -5.74 0.19
CA PHE A 314 33.58 -4.66 1.06
C PHE A 314 34.32 -4.53 2.39
N GLY A 315 35.11 -5.50 2.83
CA GLY A 315 35.66 -5.57 4.19
C GLY A 315 34.62 -5.93 5.26
N THR A 316 34.97 -5.80 6.54
CA THR A 316 34.14 -6.25 7.67
C THR A 316 32.81 -5.51 7.78
N ALA A 317 31.71 -6.27 7.88
CA ALA A 317 30.38 -5.79 8.27
C ALA A 317 29.90 -6.53 9.54
N HIS A 318 28.89 -5.97 10.20
CA HIS A 318 28.31 -6.51 11.44
C HIS A 318 26.80 -6.76 11.36
N HIS A 319 26.12 -6.20 10.36
CA HIS A 319 24.68 -6.34 10.16
C HIS A 319 24.45 -6.95 8.78
N PHE A 320 23.72 -8.07 8.73
CA PHE A 320 23.50 -8.85 7.51
C PHE A 320 22.01 -9.11 7.32
N LYS A 321 21.44 -8.62 6.22
CA LYS A 321 20.01 -8.74 5.94
C LYS A 321 19.70 -10.00 5.16
N MET A 322 18.75 -10.81 5.65
CA MET A 322 18.35 -12.08 5.04
C MET A 322 16.88 -12.39 5.35
N ASP A 323 16.08 -12.68 4.33
CA ASP A 323 14.62 -12.78 4.44
C ASP A 323 14.15 -14.14 3.89
N LEU A 324 14.21 -15.15 4.77
CA LEU A 324 13.97 -16.56 4.43
C LEU A 324 12.52 -16.76 3.95
N LEU A 325 12.34 -17.32 2.74
CA LEU A 325 11.03 -17.54 2.12
C LEU A 325 10.20 -16.24 1.92
N HIS A 326 10.88 -15.14 1.60
CA HIS A 326 10.25 -13.85 1.29
C HIS A 326 9.21 -13.99 0.16
N GLU A 327 7.98 -13.56 0.44
CA GLU A 327 6.81 -13.63 -0.46
C GLU A 327 6.63 -15.01 -1.13
N GLY A 328 6.71 -16.06 -0.31
CA GLY A 328 6.44 -17.44 -0.71
C GLY A 328 7.71 -18.20 -1.09
N GLY A 329 7.65 -18.94 -2.20
CA GLY A 329 8.52 -20.09 -2.39
C GLY A 329 8.02 -21.29 -1.57
N THR A 330 8.90 -22.19 -1.15
CA THR A 330 8.53 -23.30 -0.25
C THR A 330 9.73 -23.89 0.48
N ALA A 331 9.52 -24.25 1.75
CA ALA A 331 10.47 -25.05 2.52
C ALA A 331 10.57 -26.51 2.05
N GLY A 332 9.58 -27.02 1.31
CA GLY A 332 9.47 -28.45 0.99
C GLY A 332 9.39 -29.31 2.25
N ASP A 333 10.33 -30.25 2.40
CA ASP A 333 10.53 -31.07 3.61
C ASP A 333 11.70 -30.58 4.49
N VAL A 334 12.22 -29.37 4.27
CA VAL A 334 13.22 -28.74 5.13
C VAL A 334 12.51 -28.10 6.33
N PRO A 335 12.72 -28.55 7.58
CA PRO A 335 12.10 -27.90 8.72
C PRO A 335 12.68 -26.49 8.88
N VAL A 336 11.83 -25.46 8.89
CA VAL A 336 12.25 -24.05 9.03
C VAL A 336 13.14 -23.83 10.27
N PRO A 337 12.87 -24.43 11.46
CA PRO A 337 13.79 -24.34 12.61
C PRO A 337 15.20 -24.88 12.34
N ALA A 338 15.34 -25.89 11.50
CA ALA A 338 16.64 -26.45 11.11
C ALA A 338 17.33 -25.57 10.06
N ALA A 339 16.56 -25.04 9.10
CA ALA A 339 17.06 -24.11 8.09
C ALA A 339 17.58 -22.81 8.74
N ALA A 340 16.81 -22.23 9.67
CA ALA A 340 17.17 -21.03 10.41
C ALA A 340 18.48 -21.19 11.18
N ARG A 341 18.68 -22.34 11.85
CA ARG A 341 19.94 -22.68 12.52
C ARG A 341 21.10 -22.86 11.55
N GLY A 342 20.87 -23.42 10.36
CA GLY A 342 21.89 -23.51 9.31
C GLY A 342 22.36 -22.14 8.81
N VAL A 343 21.41 -21.23 8.54
CA VAL A 343 21.67 -19.84 8.15
C VAL A 343 22.39 -19.06 9.26
N GLU A 344 21.91 -19.13 10.51
CA GLU A 344 22.54 -18.48 11.66
C GLU A 344 23.96 -19.02 11.88
N ALA A 345 24.16 -20.35 11.89
CA ALA A 345 25.47 -20.96 12.10
C ALA A 345 26.47 -20.57 11.00
N ALA A 346 26.04 -20.50 9.74
CA ALA A 346 26.88 -20.06 8.63
C ALA A 346 27.29 -18.58 8.77
N LEU A 347 26.34 -17.69 9.09
CA LEU A 347 26.63 -16.28 9.37
C LEU A 347 27.61 -16.13 10.57
N GLN A 348 27.32 -16.76 11.70
CA GLN A 348 28.13 -16.66 12.91
C GLN A 348 29.53 -17.29 12.78
N LYS A 349 29.70 -18.27 11.87
CA LYS A 349 31.00 -18.88 11.55
C LYS A 349 31.88 -17.95 10.72
N ALA A 350 31.30 -17.15 9.82
CA ALA A 350 32.03 -16.17 9.02
C ALA A 350 32.24 -14.84 9.77
N HIS A 351 31.21 -14.38 10.49
CA HIS A 351 31.18 -13.12 11.22
C HIS A 351 30.69 -13.36 12.67
N PRO A 352 31.56 -13.79 13.59
CA PRO A 352 31.19 -14.03 14.98
C PRO A 352 30.61 -12.78 15.65
N GLY A 353 29.41 -12.88 16.22
CA GLY A 353 28.73 -11.75 16.84
C GLY A 353 28.05 -10.79 15.87
N ALA A 354 27.91 -11.16 14.59
CA ALA A 354 27.07 -10.41 13.65
C ALA A 354 25.58 -10.49 14.02
N THR A 355 24.82 -9.49 13.58
CA THR A 355 23.37 -9.39 13.71
C THR A 355 22.70 -9.77 12.40
N TRP A 356 21.75 -10.71 12.47
CA TRP A 356 20.83 -11.03 11.38
C TRP A 356 19.71 -9.96 11.38
N VAL A 357 19.65 -9.13 10.35
CA VAL A 357 18.55 -8.19 10.12
C VAL A 357 17.47 -8.86 9.27
N ILE A 358 16.20 -8.77 9.66
CA ILE A 358 15.09 -9.41 8.94
C ILE A 358 13.89 -8.48 8.84
N LEU A 359 13.19 -8.47 7.70
CA LEU A 359 12.04 -7.61 7.44
C LEU A 359 10.77 -8.17 8.07
N GLY A 360 10.13 -7.39 8.93
CA GLY A 360 8.75 -7.65 9.36
C GLY A 360 7.77 -7.37 8.22
N TRP A 361 7.40 -8.39 7.44
CA TRP A 361 6.51 -8.27 6.28
C TRP A 361 5.69 -9.54 6.06
N GLN A 362 4.37 -9.37 5.92
CA GLN A 362 3.40 -10.47 5.80
C GLN A 362 3.55 -11.47 6.96
N GLU A 363 3.97 -12.70 6.68
CA GLU A 363 4.19 -13.78 7.66
C GLU A 363 5.66 -13.90 8.12
N ASN A 364 6.56 -13.08 7.58
CA ASN A 364 7.98 -13.06 7.93
C ASN A 364 8.30 -12.02 9.03
N PRO A 365 9.14 -12.33 10.03
CA PRO A 365 9.71 -13.66 10.33
C PRO A 365 8.68 -14.64 10.91
N LEU A 366 8.75 -15.89 10.46
CA LEU A 366 7.92 -16.99 10.99
C LEU A 366 8.21 -17.22 12.49
N PRO A 367 7.21 -17.44 13.36
CA PRO A 367 7.44 -17.68 14.79
C PRO A 367 8.40 -18.85 15.07
N GLU A 368 8.27 -19.95 14.31
CA GLU A 368 9.13 -21.13 14.45
C GLU A 368 10.60 -20.89 14.00
N LEU A 369 10.87 -19.84 13.22
CA LEU A 369 12.22 -19.36 12.95
C LEU A 369 12.77 -18.60 14.16
N LEU A 370 11.97 -17.73 14.79
CA LEU A 370 12.36 -16.97 15.99
C LEU A 370 12.56 -17.88 17.22
N ASP A 371 11.84 -19.00 17.31
CA ASP A 371 12.02 -20.03 18.34
C ASP A 371 13.31 -20.86 18.17
N ALA A 372 13.92 -20.82 16.98
CA ALA A 372 15.03 -21.70 16.63
C ALA A 372 16.42 -21.13 16.95
N ILE A 373 16.58 -19.80 17.05
CA ILE A 373 17.86 -19.07 16.98
C ILE A 373 18.14 -18.23 18.25
N ASP A 374 19.34 -17.66 18.39
CA ASP A 374 19.62 -16.69 19.45
C ASP A 374 19.03 -15.32 19.10
N ARG A 375 17.76 -15.08 19.47
CA ARG A 375 17.01 -13.83 19.23
C ARG A 375 17.79 -12.55 19.55
N ARG A 376 18.75 -12.57 20.47
CA ARG A 376 19.60 -11.41 20.84
C ARG A 376 20.58 -11.00 19.73
N LYS A 377 20.75 -11.83 18.71
CA LYS A 377 21.54 -11.61 17.50
C LYS A 377 20.67 -11.29 16.29
N MET A 378 19.38 -11.02 16.49
CA MET A 378 18.45 -10.66 15.43
C MET A 378 17.90 -9.26 15.67
N LEU A 379 17.70 -8.52 14.57
CA LEU A 379 16.97 -7.25 14.56
C LEU A 379 15.85 -7.34 13.53
N ILE A 380 14.60 -7.21 13.98
CA ILE A 380 13.45 -7.14 13.08
C ILE A 380 13.23 -5.68 12.67
N VAL A 381 13.34 -5.37 11.38
CA VAL A 381 12.98 -4.05 10.84
C VAL A 381 11.52 -4.10 10.38
N ASP A 382 10.62 -3.45 11.12
CA ASP A 382 9.17 -3.68 10.97
C ASP A 382 8.54 -2.87 9.83
N GLY A 383 8.30 -3.52 8.69
CA GLY A 383 7.63 -2.90 7.56
C GLY A 383 6.14 -2.62 7.76
N VAL A 384 5.52 -3.05 8.88
CA VAL A 384 4.06 -2.99 9.07
C VAL A 384 3.59 -2.36 10.38
N SER A 385 4.45 -1.71 11.18
CA SER A 385 4.06 -1.08 12.46
C SER A 385 2.88 -0.12 12.32
N ASP A 386 2.86 0.69 11.26
CA ASP A 386 1.79 1.66 10.96
C ASP A 386 0.72 1.12 9.98
N ARG A 387 0.93 -0.05 9.38
CA ARG A 387 0.13 -0.55 8.26
C ARG A 387 -1.23 -1.08 8.69
N TYR A 388 -1.30 -1.81 9.79
CA TYR A 388 -2.54 -2.39 10.28
C TYR A 388 -2.87 -1.91 11.70
N ARG A 389 -4.18 -1.74 11.99
CA ARG A 389 -4.67 -1.42 13.34
C ARG A 389 -4.67 -2.65 14.27
N SER A 390 -4.62 -3.86 13.72
CA SER A 390 -4.50 -5.13 14.45
C SER A 390 -3.11 -5.36 15.05
N VAL A 391 -2.06 -4.76 14.48
CA VAL A 391 -0.70 -4.82 15.03
C VAL A 391 -0.63 -3.91 16.26
N THR A 392 -0.65 -4.50 17.46
CA THR A 392 -0.78 -3.77 18.74
C THR A 392 0.29 -4.12 19.78
N ASP A 393 0.82 -5.35 19.79
CA ASP A 393 1.79 -5.81 20.81
C ASP A 393 2.91 -6.67 20.20
N ARG A 394 4.02 -6.00 19.84
CA ARG A 394 5.13 -6.61 19.09
C ARG A 394 5.98 -7.58 19.89
N GLU A 395 6.08 -7.37 21.19
CA GLU A 395 6.77 -8.23 22.15
C GLU A 395 6.10 -9.61 22.22
N LYS A 396 4.78 -9.68 22.01
CA LYS A 396 4.05 -10.93 21.81
C LYS A 396 4.28 -11.49 20.40
N ASP A 397 4.09 -10.68 19.35
CA ASP A 397 4.21 -11.13 17.95
C ASP A 397 5.58 -11.76 17.63
N TRP A 398 6.65 -11.28 18.26
CA TRP A 398 8.03 -11.75 18.02
C TRP A 398 8.72 -12.34 19.26
N GLY A 399 7.99 -12.64 20.33
CA GLY A 399 8.53 -13.26 21.54
C GLY A 399 9.70 -12.48 22.18
N GLY A 400 9.64 -11.15 22.19
CA GLY A 400 10.70 -10.28 22.73
C GLY A 400 12.00 -10.23 21.91
N THR A 401 11.97 -10.62 20.62
CA THR A 401 13.09 -10.37 19.70
C THR A 401 13.29 -8.85 19.51
N PRO A 402 14.53 -8.32 19.53
CA PRO A 402 14.79 -6.90 19.30
C PRO A 402 14.26 -6.41 17.96
N TYR A 403 13.66 -5.22 17.94
CA TYR A 403 13.06 -4.66 16.73
C TYR A 403 13.25 -3.16 16.57
N ALA A 404 13.14 -2.69 15.33
CA ALA A 404 13.03 -1.30 14.98
C ALA A 404 11.60 -0.99 14.51
N PHE A 405 10.93 -0.05 15.19
CA PHE A 405 9.61 0.46 14.77
C PHE A 405 9.72 1.06 13.37
N GLY A 406 8.88 0.64 12.42
CA GLY A 406 9.11 0.98 11.02
C GLY A 406 7.87 1.42 10.25
N THR A 407 8.14 1.90 9.04
CA THR A 407 7.11 2.35 8.09
C THR A 407 7.57 2.08 6.66
N ILE A 408 6.65 1.56 5.85
CA ILE A 408 6.73 1.61 4.39
C ILE A 408 5.66 2.61 3.94
N PRO A 409 6.00 3.91 3.78
CA PRO A 409 5.04 4.95 3.40
C PRO A 409 4.81 5.02 1.89
N ASN A 410 5.76 4.51 1.09
CA ASN A 410 5.68 4.48 -0.37
C ASN A 410 6.05 3.10 -0.92
N PHE A 411 5.34 2.68 -1.96
CA PHE A 411 5.45 1.39 -2.65
C PHE A 411 5.62 1.64 -4.17
N GLY A 412 6.43 0.84 -4.86
CA GLY A 412 6.75 0.94 -6.29
C GLY A 412 7.53 2.19 -6.71
N GLY A 413 7.82 3.09 -5.78
CA GLY A 413 8.10 4.47 -6.12
C GLY A 413 6.92 5.16 -6.82
N ARG A 414 5.67 4.75 -6.53
CA ARG A 414 4.47 5.44 -7.03
C ARG A 414 4.51 6.91 -6.65
N THR A 415 4.05 7.79 -7.53
CA THR A 415 4.04 9.26 -7.29
C THR A 415 2.85 9.67 -6.41
N THR A 416 2.64 8.97 -5.31
CA THR A 416 1.65 9.30 -4.28
C THR A 416 2.26 10.28 -3.27
N ILE A 417 1.41 11.01 -2.54
CA ILE A 417 1.82 11.86 -1.40
C ILE A 417 1.06 11.45 -0.14
N GLY A 418 1.76 11.40 0.99
CA GLY A 418 1.20 11.16 2.32
C GLY A 418 1.84 10.01 3.09
N ALA A 419 1.58 9.99 4.38
CA ALA A 419 2.03 8.93 5.29
C ALA A 419 1.14 8.89 6.55
N ARG A 420 1.15 7.77 7.29
CA ARG A 420 0.31 7.57 8.48
C ARG A 420 0.88 8.21 9.75
N THR A 421 1.33 9.47 9.66
CA THR A 421 2.08 10.17 10.73
C THR A 421 1.36 10.23 12.09
N HIS A 422 0.03 10.09 12.11
CA HIS A 422 -0.77 9.99 13.33
C HIS A 422 -0.50 8.68 14.10
N LEU A 423 -0.40 7.54 13.42
CA LEU A 423 -0.11 6.25 14.04
C LEU A 423 1.34 6.13 14.53
N TRP A 424 2.25 6.92 13.95
CA TRP A 424 3.64 6.97 14.41
C TRP A 424 3.72 7.56 15.82
N GLN A 425 3.05 8.68 16.07
CA GLN A 425 2.98 9.27 17.41
C GLN A 425 2.29 8.32 18.40
N GLU A 426 1.11 7.81 18.02
CA GLU A 426 0.28 6.92 18.84
C GLU A 426 1.02 5.63 19.27
N LYS A 427 1.78 5.01 18.35
CA LYS A 427 2.42 3.71 18.61
C LYS A 427 3.88 3.81 19.06
N PHE A 428 4.70 4.68 18.47
CA PHE A 428 6.15 4.68 18.73
C PHE A 428 6.48 4.94 20.20
N PHE A 429 5.92 6.00 20.78
CA PHE A 429 6.16 6.36 22.18
C PHE A 429 5.58 5.29 23.12
N ALA A 430 4.33 4.86 22.87
CA ALA A 430 3.67 3.82 23.66
C ALA A 430 4.39 2.45 23.62
N TRP A 431 5.04 2.08 22.52
CA TRP A 431 5.82 0.84 22.42
C TRP A 431 7.24 1.00 22.95
N ARG A 432 7.87 2.18 22.82
CA ARG A 432 9.23 2.45 23.33
C ARG A 432 9.26 2.55 24.86
N ASP A 433 8.26 3.21 25.44
CA ASP A 433 8.27 3.60 26.86
C ASP A 433 7.57 2.61 27.78
N LYS A 434 7.03 1.50 27.25
CA LYS A 434 6.44 0.42 28.06
C LYS A 434 7.50 -0.42 28.77
N GLU A 435 7.12 -0.99 29.91
CA GLU A 435 8.01 -1.85 30.69
C GLU A 435 8.49 -3.06 29.88
N ASN A 436 9.79 -3.35 29.93
CA ASN A 436 10.44 -4.45 29.21
C ASN A 436 10.24 -4.44 27.68
N SER A 437 10.09 -3.25 27.07
CA SER A 437 10.06 -3.08 25.62
C SER A 437 11.27 -3.72 24.91
N ALA A 438 11.03 -4.34 23.76
CA ALA A 438 12.07 -4.84 22.86
C ALA A 438 12.36 -3.88 21.68
N LEU A 439 11.78 -2.67 21.71
CA LEU A 439 12.01 -1.62 20.70
C LEU A 439 13.44 -1.06 20.87
N ALA A 440 14.32 -1.49 19.98
CA ALA A 440 15.73 -1.10 19.90
C ALA A 440 16.02 -0.07 18.79
N GLY A 441 15.03 0.34 17.99
CA GLY A 441 15.27 1.24 16.88
C GLY A 441 14.07 1.86 16.16
N THR A 442 14.40 2.58 15.08
CA THR A 442 13.47 3.09 14.05
C THR A 442 13.95 2.66 12.67
N ALA A 443 13.04 2.22 11.78
CA ALA A 443 13.35 1.77 10.42
C ALA A 443 12.52 2.51 9.35
N TYR A 444 13.16 3.37 8.55
CA TYR A 444 12.49 4.04 7.44
C TYR A 444 12.68 3.22 6.15
N LEU A 445 11.62 2.52 5.73
CA LEU A 445 11.66 1.45 4.73
C LEU A 445 10.82 1.76 3.47
N PRO A 446 10.86 2.94 2.85
CA PRO A 446 10.10 3.19 1.63
C PRO A 446 10.66 2.37 0.45
N GLU A 447 9.79 1.82 -0.40
CA GLU A 447 10.23 1.12 -1.62
C GLU A 447 10.91 2.07 -2.62
N ALA A 448 10.73 3.39 -2.49
CA ALA A 448 11.63 4.36 -3.09
C ALA A 448 11.78 5.64 -2.24
N THR A 449 12.99 6.19 -2.21
CA THR A 449 13.30 7.49 -1.61
C THR A 449 13.04 8.65 -2.59
N ASP A 450 13.66 9.83 -2.37
CA ASP A 450 13.48 11.07 -3.14
C ASP A 450 12.05 11.67 -3.18
N ARG A 451 11.20 11.28 -2.22
CA ARG A 451 9.78 11.69 -2.07
C ARG A 451 9.37 11.90 -0.61
N ASP A 452 8.16 12.41 -0.40
CA ASP A 452 7.53 12.65 0.92
C ASP A 452 8.51 13.19 1.98
N PRO A 453 9.13 14.37 1.74
CA PRO A 453 10.23 14.86 2.56
C PRO A 453 9.79 15.26 3.98
N ALA A 454 8.49 15.43 4.20
CA ALA A 454 7.92 15.68 5.53
C ALA A 454 7.69 14.37 6.31
N ALA A 455 7.41 13.27 5.60
CA ALA A 455 7.29 11.94 6.19
C ALA A 455 8.66 11.48 6.73
N PHE A 456 9.72 11.58 5.92
CA PHE A 456 11.06 11.21 6.34
C PHE A 456 11.57 12.09 7.49
N GLU A 457 11.39 13.42 7.39
CA GLU A 457 11.80 14.34 8.46
C GLU A 457 11.13 14.00 9.80
N LEU A 458 9.79 13.91 9.84
CA LEU A 458 9.08 13.61 11.07
C LEU A 458 9.45 12.23 11.64
N PHE A 459 9.57 11.22 10.79
CA PHE A 459 9.95 9.87 11.22
C PHE A 459 11.37 9.83 11.79
N SER A 460 12.33 10.49 11.12
CA SER A 460 13.72 10.55 11.58
C SER A 460 13.87 11.24 12.94
N GLU A 461 13.02 12.22 13.25
CA GLU A 461 13.04 12.89 14.55
C GLU A 461 12.51 12.03 15.70
N LEU A 462 11.74 10.95 15.45
CA LEU A 462 11.17 10.09 16.49
C LEU A 462 12.25 9.55 17.46
N ALA A 463 13.33 9.01 16.90
CA ALA A 463 14.44 8.46 17.69
C ALA A 463 15.12 9.50 18.60
N TRP A 464 14.98 10.80 18.29
CA TRP A 464 15.64 11.92 18.99
C TRP A 464 14.71 12.68 19.94
N ARG A 465 13.44 12.30 20.07
CA ARG A 465 12.43 13.03 20.83
C ARG A 465 12.04 12.29 22.10
N ASP A 466 12.14 12.98 23.23
CA ASP A 466 11.76 12.43 24.53
C ASP A 466 10.24 12.21 24.60
N ASP A 467 9.43 13.20 24.21
CA ASP A 467 7.97 13.17 24.25
C ASP A 467 7.31 13.20 22.84
N GLU A 468 6.02 12.83 22.80
CA GLU A 468 5.14 13.04 21.65
C GLU A 468 5.16 14.50 21.14
N VAL A 469 4.84 14.68 19.86
CA VAL A 469 4.80 15.99 19.20
C VAL A 469 3.38 16.35 18.78
N ASP A 470 2.96 17.57 19.11
CA ASP A 470 1.87 18.26 18.42
C ASP A 470 2.18 18.32 16.92
N ARG A 471 1.51 17.45 16.16
CA ARG A 471 1.67 17.34 14.70
C ARG A 471 1.25 18.63 13.99
N ALA A 472 0.21 19.32 14.45
CA ALA A 472 -0.25 20.55 13.82
C ALA A 472 0.80 21.68 13.99
N ALA A 473 1.36 21.82 15.19
CA ALA A 473 2.49 22.72 15.43
C ALA A 473 3.76 22.31 14.66
N TRP A 474 4.04 21.00 14.55
CA TRP A 474 5.18 20.49 13.80
C TRP A 474 5.07 20.81 12.31
N PHE A 475 3.94 20.53 11.65
CA PHE A 475 3.73 20.85 10.23
C PHE A 475 3.72 22.36 9.96
N ALA A 476 3.19 23.17 10.89
CA ALA A 476 3.30 24.63 10.82
C ALA A 476 4.75 25.15 11.02
N GLY A 477 5.60 24.40 11.73
CA GLY A 477 7.04 24.67 11.85
C GLY A 477 7.84 24.19 10.63
N TYR A 478 7.48 23.04 10.07
CA TYR A 478 8.05 22.49 8.83
C TYR A 478 7.89 23.48 7.67
N ALA A 479 6.71 24.10 7.54
CA ALA A 479 6.45 25.20 6.60
C ALA A 479 7.42 26.39 6.75
N ASP A 480 7.80 26.75 8.00
CA ASP A 480 8.73 27.85 8.25
C ASP A 480 10.14 27.50 7.76
N PHE A 481 10.68 26.35 8.17
CA PHE A 481 12.09 26.00 7.88
C PHE A 481 12.32 25.43 6.47
N ARG A 482 11.29 24.82 5.84
CA ARG A 482 11.39 24.35 4.45
C ARG A 482 11.40 25.49 3.43
N TYR A 483 10.84 26.66 3.77
CA TYR A 483 10.79 27.81 2.87
C TYR A 483 11.67 29.00 3.31
N GLY A 484 12.26 28.97 4.50
CA GLY A 484 13.17 30.01 5.01
C GLY A 484 12.54 31.06 5.91
N ARG A 485 11.20 31.09 5.99
CA ARG A 485 10.47 32.13 6.70
C ARG A 485 9.02 31.73 6.95
N ARG A 486 8.47 32.24 8.06
CA ARG A 486 7.02 32.31 8.29
C ARG A 486 6.29 32.95 7.12
N ASP A 487 5.34 32.21 6.57
CA ASP A 487 4.36 32.66 5.59
C ASP A 487 3.01 32.03 5.94
N ARG A 488 1.93 32.83 5.91
CA ARG A 488 0.59 32.38 6.32
C ARG A 488 -0.02 31.37 5.35
N HIS A 489 0.29 31.49 4.06
CA HIS A 489 -0.24 30.63 3.02
C HIS A 489 0.55 29.30 2.97
N ALA A 490 1.87 29.35 3.22
CA ALA A 490 2.68 28.14 3.46
C ALA A 490 2.16 27.33 4.64
N ARG A 491 1.92 27.99 5.79
CA ARG A 491 1.39 27.34 7.00
C ARG A 491 -0.02 26.79 6.79
N ALA A 492 -0.90 27.52 6.08
CA ALA A 492 -2.20 27.02 5.70
C ALA A 492 -2.09 25.77 4.81
N ALA A 493 -1.13 25.75 3.87
CA ALA A 493 -0.92 24.60 3.00
C ALA A 493 -0.48 23.35 3.77
N TRP A 494 0.52 23.49 4.65
CA TRP A 494 0.99 22.37 5.47
C TRP A 494 -0.01 21.92 6.54
N SER A 495 -0.91 22.80 7.00
CA SER A 495 -2.07 22.41 7.81
C SER A 495 -3.09 21.60 7.00
N ALA A 496 -3.34 21.94 5.74
CA ALA A 496 -4.20 21.15 4.86
C ALA A 496 -3.59 19.77 4.54
N LEU A 497 -2.27 19.69 4.34
CA LEU A 497 -1.55 18.41 4.15
C LEU A 497 -1.55 17.55 5.43
N HIS A 498 -1.38 18.16 6.61
CA HIS A 498 -1.52 17.49 7.91
C HIS A 498 -2.91 16.83 8.06
N ASP A 499 -3.96 17.57 7.72
CA ASP A 499 -5.36 17.14 7.84
C ASP A 499 -5.78 16.10 6.78
N THR A 500 -4.97 15.88 5.75
CA THR A 500 -5.31 15.01 4.60
C THR A 500 -4.24 13.96 4.33
N ALA A 501 -3.25 14.26 3.50
CA ALA A 501 -2.22 13.31 3.05
C ALA A 501 -1.44 12.69 4.22
N TYR A 502 -1.05 13.49 5.21
CA TYR A 502 -0.30 13.01 6.39
C TYR A 502 -1.20 12.48 7.52
N GLN A 503 -2.51 12.32 7.28
CA GLN A 503 -3.46 11.64 8.17
C GLN A 503 -4.43 10.71 7.40
N HIS A 504 -3.99 10.19 6.25
CA HIS A 504 -4.81 9.37 5.38
C HIS A 504 -5.31 8.07 6.05
N ARG A 505 -6.53 7.67 5.68
CA ARG A 505 -7.30 6.57 6.32
C ARG A 505 -7.60 5.43 5.35
N ALA A 506 -6.58 4.97 4.63
CA ALA A 506 -6.70 3.75 3.83
C ALA A 506 -7.12 2.57 4.74
N VAL A 507 -8.17 1.84 4.37
CA VAL A 507 -8.67 0.71 5.20
C VAL A 507 -7.71 -0.47 5.13
N GLU A 508 -7.25 -0.82 3.92
CA GLU A 508 -6.51 -2.05 3.65
C GLU A 508 -4.98 -1.96 3.80
N ARG A 509 -4.35 -0.77 3.62
CA ARG A 509 -2.90 -0.66 3.32
C ARG A 509 -2.22 0.61 3.87
N SER A 510 -0.90 0.59 4.08
CA SER A 510 -0.14 1.73 4.65
C SER A 510 0.04 2.89 3.68
N ASP A 511 -0.13 2.67 2.37
CA ASP A 511 0.17 3.65 1.33
C ASP A 511 -1.01 4.61 0.98
N PRO A 512 -0.72 5.81 0.45
CA PRO A 512 -1.74 6.68 -0.12
C PRO A 512 -2.27 6.14 -1.46
N HIS A 513 -3.43 6.63 -1.89
CA HIS A 513 -4.05 6.22 -3.15
C HIS A 513 -3.29 6.74 -4.38
N ASP A 514 -3.25 5.93 -5.44
CA ASP A 514 -2.63 6.28 -6.72
C ASP A 514 -3.57 7.06 -7.67
N SER A 515 -3.03 7.46 -8.83
CA SER A 515 -3.74 8.19 -9.87
C SER A 515 -4.33 7.23 -10.91
N LEU A 516 -5.63 7.33 -11.21
CA LEU A 516 -6.25 6.48 -12.25
C LEU A 516 -5.84 6.91 -13.67
N PHE A 517 -5.20 8.08 -13.83
CA PHE A 517 -4.47 8.40 -15.05
C PHE A 517 -3.38 7.37 -15.36
N ALA A 518 -2.73 6.82 -14.34
CA ALA A 518 -1.70 5.81 -14.48
C ALA A 518 -2.25 4.38 -14.62
N ALA A 519 -3.57 4.16 -14.51
CA ALA A 519 -4.15 2.83 -14.68
C ALA A 519 -4.15 2.38 -16.14
N ARG A 520 -4.19 1.06 -16.36
CA ARG A 520 -4.69 0.50 -17.63
C ARG A 520 -6.14 0.93 -17.83
N PRO A 521 -6.52 1.49 -19.00
CA PRO A 521 -7.86 2.04 -19.17
C PRO A 521 -8.98 1.00 -19.09
N ASP A 522 -9.85 1.20 -18.11
CA ASP A 522 -11.18 0.58 -17.96
C ASP A 522 -12.08 1.63 -17.29
N LEU A 523 -13.37 1.67 -17.62
CA LEU A 523 -14.34 2.55 -16.97
C LEU A 523 -14.68 2.11 -15.52
N ALA A 524 -14.34 0.87 -15.15
CA ALA A 524 -14.47 0.31 -13.81
C ALA A 524 -13.18 0.37 -12.96
N ALA A 525 -12.08 0.91 -13.50
CA ALA A 525 -10.81 0.98 -12.76
C ALA A 525 -10.92 1.82 -11.48
N ASN A 526 -10.41 1.29 -10.36
CA ASN A 526 -10.45 1.94 -9.03
C ASN A 526 -9.07 2.07 -8.37
N ARG A 527 -8.02 1.62 -9.05
CA ARG A 527 -6.59 1.67 -8.71
C ARG A 527 -5.79 1.58 -10.01
N ALA A 528 -4.54 2.02 -10.03
CA ALA A 528 -3.61 1.77 -11.14
C ALA A 528 -2.77 0.52 -10.90
N ALA A 529 -2.14 0.43 -9.72
CA ALA A 529 -1.46 -0.79 -9.28
C ALA A 529 -2.43 -1.73 -8.54
N GLU A 530 -2.32 -3.05 -8.76
CA GLU A 530 -3.13 -4.06 -8.05
C GLU A 530 -3.11 -3.87 -6.53
N TYR A 531 -1.94 -3.53 -5.98
CA TYR A 531 -1.72 -3.40 -4.55
C TYR A 531 -1.87 -1.99 -3.98
N ALA A 532 -2.47 -1.05 -4.71
CA ALA A 532 -2.81 0.30 -4.23
C ALA A 532 -4.25 0.41 -3.67
N PRO A 533 -4.55 1.43 -2.84
CA PRO A 533 -5.90 1.68 -2.32
C PRO A 533 -6.96 1.90 -3.42
N ARG A 534 -8.10 1.20 -3.29
CA ARG A 534 -9.25 1.27 -4.22
C ARG A 534 -10.07 2.56 -4.14
N ALA A 535 -9.86 3.39 -3.13
CA ALA A 535 -10.64 4.60 -2.88
C ALA A 535 -9.75 5.78 -2.45
N LEU A 536 -10.31 7.00 -2.52
CA LEU A 536 -9.67 8.19 -1.95
C LEU A 536 -9.48 8.01 -0.44
N THR A 537 -8.25 8.23 0.03
CA THR A 537 -7.85 7.97 1.43
C THR A 537 -7.93 9.22 2.32
N TYR A 538 -8.33 10.36 1.75
CA TYR A 538 -8.58 11.65 2.39
C TYR A 538 -9.48 12.51 1.48
N ASP A 539 -10.03 13.60 2.02
CA ASP A 539 -10.93 14.51 1.28
C ASP A 539 -10.14 15.39 0.29
N PRO A 540 -10.39 15.31 -1.03
CA PRO A 540 -9.65 16.07 -2.04
C PRO A 540 -10.01 17.56 -2.04
N GLY A 541 -11.24 17.93 -1.62
CA GLY A 541 -11.65 19.33 -1.46
C GLY A 541 -10.96 20.00 -0.28
N ARG A 542 -10.55 19.23 0.75
CA ARG A 542 -9.62 19.72 1.79
C ARG A 542 -8.17 19.75 1.30
N PHE A 543 -7.74 18.80 0.47
CA PHE A 543 -6.39 18.79 -0.10
C PHE A 543 -6.14 19.98 -1.04
N ASP A 544 -7.15 20.41 -1.82
CA ASP A 544 -7.10 21.60 -2.66
C ASP A 544 -6.68 22.88 -1.90
N ALA A 545 -6.95 22.97 -0.59
CA ALA A 545 -6.47 24.08 0.24
C ALA A 545 -4.94 24.09 0.41
N ALA A 546 -4.28 22.93 0.31
CA ALA A 546 -2.82 22.84 0.21
C ALA A 546 -2.33 23.49 -1.08
N PHE A 547 -2.96 23.15 -2.20
CA PHE A 547 -2.60 23.67 -3.51
C PHE A 547 -2.78 25.19 -3.62
N ALA A 548 -3.94 25.70 -3.20
CA ALA A 548 -4.20 27.14 -3.12
C ALA A 548 -3.26 27.87 -2.15
N GLY A 549 -2.92 27.23 -1.01
CA GLY A 549 -1.96 27.76 -0.05
C GLY A 549 -0.55 27.88 -0.62
N LEU A 550 -0.05 26.89 -1.37
CA LEU A 550 1.27 26.96 -2.01
C LEU A 550 1.33 28.05 -3.09
N LEU A 551 0.27 28.25 -3.87
CA LEU A 551 0.19 29.39 -4.80
C LEU A 551 0.16 30.75 -4.06
N GLY A 552 -0.44 30.81 -2.87
CA GLY A 552 -0.49 32.02 -2.05
C GLY A 552 0.83 32.46 -1.40
N VAL A 553 1.84 31.57 -1.32
CA VAL A 553 3.15 31.86 -0.69
C VAL A 553 3.82 33.08 -1.34
N ALA A 554 4.41 33.97 -0.56
CA ALA A 554 5.02 35.20 -1.07
C ALA A 554 6.19 34.96 -2.05
N ASP A 555 6.22 35.72 -3.15
CA ASP A 555 7.14 35.62 -4.29
C ASP A 555 8.62 35.39 -3.94
N GLY A 556 9.13 36.06 -2.90
CA GLY A 556 10.52 35.91 -2.45
C GLY A 556 10.90 34.50 -2.01
N LEU A 557 9.95 33.73 -1.47
CA LEU A 557 10.17 32.36 -1.00
C LEU A 557 10.04 31.32 -2.14
N ARG A 558 9.40 31.68 -3.27
CA ARG A 558 9.12 30.77 -4.40
C ARG A 558 10.37 30.33 -5.21
N ARG A 559 11.56 30.75 -4.78
CA ARG A 559 12.84 30.54 -5.47
C ARG A 559 13.56 29.27 -5.04
N SER A 560 13.25 28.70 -3.87
CA SER A 560 13.91 27.49 -3.37
C SER A 560 13.54 26.25 -4.18
N ALA A 561 14.42 25.24 -4.19
CA ALA A 561 14.11 23.95 -4.79
C ALA A 561 12.96 23.25 -4.03
N ALA A 562 12.98 23.32 -2.69
CA ALA A 562 11.94 22.76 -1.84
C ALA A 562 10.53 23.25 -2.19
N TYR A 563 10.32 24.58 -2.30
CA TYR A 563 9.01 25.13 -2.69
C TYR A 563 8.58 24.67 -4.09
N ARG A 564 9.51 24.63 -5.05
CA ARG A 564 9.22 24.26 -6.44
C ARG A 564 8.86 22.79 -6.57
N TYR A 565 9.50 21.91 -5.81
CA TYR A 565 9.10 20.52 -5.69
C TYR A 565 7.67 20.42 -5.14
N ASP A 566 7.40 20.99 -3.96
CA ASP A 566 6.11 20.87 -3.28
C ASP A 566 4.96 21.40 -4.13
N LEU A 567 5.16 22.54 -4.81
CA LEU A 567 4.14 23.14 -5.68
C LEU A 567 3.80 22.24 -6.88
N VAL A 568 4.80 21.59 -7.49
CA VAL A 568 4.58 20.65 -8.60
C VAL A 568 3.91 19.39 -8.10
N ASP A 569 4.38 18.84 -6.99
CA ASP A 569 3.88 17.59 -6.42
C ASP A 569 2.41 17.70 -5.99
N VAL A 570 2.05 18.79 -5.31
CA VAL A 570 0.68 19.08 -4.87
C VAL A 570 -0.23 19.47 -6.04
N ALA A 571 0.25 20.22 -7.05
CA ALA A 571 -0.54 20.53 -8.24
C ALA A 571 -0.86 19.27 -9.08
N ARG A 572 0.13 18.39 -9.23
CA ARG A 572 0.01 17.07 -9.86
C ARG A 572 -0.96 16.17 -9.09
N GLN A 573 -0.82 16.06 -7.77
CA GLN A 573 -1.74 15.28 -6.93
C GLN A 573 -3.19 15.83 -7.00
N ALA A 574 -3.38 17.16 -7.04
CA ALA A 574 -4.69 17.77 -7.21
C ALA A 574 -5.34 17.42 -8.56
N LEU A 575 -4.56 17.25 -9.63
CA LEU A 575 -5.02 16.68 -10.91
C LEU A 575 -5.35 15.19 -10.77
N ALA A 576 -4.47 14.40 -10.13
CA ALA A 576 -4.69 12.97 -9.90
C ALA A 576 -6.01 12.68 -9.16
N HIS A 577 -6.42 13.51 -8.20
CA HIS A 577 -7.72 13.39 -7.54
C HIS A 577 -8.91 13.49 -8.51
N ARG A 578 -8.80 14.26 -9.59
CA ARG A 578 -9.86 14.37 -10.59
C ARG A 578 -9.99 13.10 -11.43
N SER A 579 -8.94 12.29 -11.59
CA SER A 579 -9.06 10.98 -12.24
C SER A 579 -10.05 10.07 -11.48
N ARG A 580 -9.93 10.00 -10.14
CA ARG A 580 -10.82 9.24 -9.25
C ARG A 580 -12.25 9.81 -9.19
N GLN A 581 -12.45 11.06 -9.60
CA GLN A 581 -13.74 11.74 -9.55
C GLN A 581 -14.47 11.80 -10.90
N LEU A 582 -13.73 11.79 -12.02
CA LEU A 582 -14.27 11.84 -13.38
C LEU A 582 -14.53 10.45 -13.97
N LEU A 583 -13.76 9.41 -13.59
CA LEU A 583 -13.94 8.08 -14.17
C LEU A 583 -15.32 7.44 -13.87
N PRO A 584 -15.88 7.55 -12.65
CA PRO A 584 -17.25 7.09 -12.40
C PRO A 584 -18.29 7.87 -13.20
N GLN A 585 -18.05 9.17 -13.47
CA GLN A 585 -18.92 10.00 -14.31
C GLN A 585 -18.81 9.61 -15.79
N LEU A 586 -17.62 9.27 -16.28
CA LEU A 586 -17.39 8.70 -17.62
C LEU A 586 -18.15 7.39 -17.79
N LYS A 587 -18.04 6.47 -16.82
CA LYS A 587 -18.80 5.21 -16.81
C LYS A 587 -20.30 5.48 -16.86
N SER A 588 -20.80 6.33 -15.95
CA SER A 588 -22.22 6.67 -15.84
C SER A 588 -22.80 7.31 -17.12
N ALA A 589 -22.01 8.15 -17.81
CA ALA A 589 -22.41 8.70 -19.11
C ALA A 589 -22.41 7.64 -20.22
N TYR A 590 -21.43 6.73 -20.24
CA TYR A 590 -21.37 5.62 -21.19
C TYR A 590 -22.52 4.62 -20.99
N ASP A 591 -22.80 4.22 -19.76
CA ASP A 591 -23.87 3.29 -19.38
C ASP A 591 -25.25 3.82 -19.84
N ARG A 592 -25.55 5.10 -19.56
CA ARG A 592 -26.77 5.80 -20.04
C ARG A 592 -26.78 6.11 -21.53
N LYS A 593 -25.71 5.80 -22.27
CA LYS A 593 -25.50 6.11 -23.69
C LYS A 593 -25.50 7.61 -24.02
N ASP A 594 -25.18 8.45 -23.05
CA ASP A 594 -25.09 9.90 -23.17
C ASP A 594 -23.80 10.31 -23.91
N GLN A 595 -23.87 10.31 -25.23
CA GLN A 595 -22.77 10.72 -26.10
C GLN A 595 -22.29 12.16 -25.84
N ALA A 596 -23.15 13.06 -25.36
CA ALA A 596 -22.79 14.45 -25.15
C ALA A 596 -21.95 14.61 -23.88
N ALA A 597 -22.42 14.07 -22.75
CA ALA A 597 -21.66 14.05 -21.51
C ALA A 597 -20.39 13.20 -21.64
N PHE A 598 -20.45 12.03 -22.32
CA PHE A 598 -19.27 11.18 -22.51
C PHE A 598 -18.16 11.91 -23.29
N ARG A 599 -18.46 12.53 -24.45
CA ARG A 599 -17.47 13.30 -25.20
C ARG A 599 -16.91 14.49 -24.40
N ALA A 600 -17.76 15.19 -23.63
CA ALA A 600 -17.32 16.31 -22.79
C ALA A 600 -16.39 15.87 -21.65
N LEU A 601 -16.73 14.77 -20.97
CA LEU A 601 -15.92 14.16 -19.92
C LEU A 601 -14.60 13.59 -20.45
N SER A 602 -14.60 12.91 -21.61
CA SER A 602 -13.37 12.39 -22.25
C SER A 602 -12.44 13.53 -22.69
N THR A 603 -13.00 14.62 -23.21
CA THR A 603 -12.25 15.84 -23.53
C THR A 603 -11.61 16.46 -22.28
N LEU A 604 -12.35 16.51 -21.16
CA LEU A 604 -11.84 17.00 -19.88
C LEU A 604 -10.74 16.07 -19.32
N TRP A 605 -10.95 14.75 -19.37
CA TRP A 605 -9.98 13.73 -18.93
C TRP A 605 -8.63 13.91 -19.61
N LEU A 606 -8.61 13.88 -20.95
CA LEU A 606 -7.39 14.04 -21.74
C LEU A 606 -6.74 15.42 -21.54
N ARG A 607 -7.55 16.48 -21.37
CA ARG A 607 -7.03 17.82 -21.03
C ARG A 607 -6.35 17.87 -19.66
N LEU A 608 -6.92 17.26 -18.62
CA LEU A 608 -6.32 17.22 -17.28
C LEU A 608 -5.08 16.32 -17.26
N LEU A 609 -5.12 15.18 -17.97
CA LEU A 609 -3.98 14.28 -18.13
C LEU A 609 -2.80 14.97 -18.83
N ARG A 610 -3.07 15.72 -19.91
CA ARG A 610 -2.02 16.54 -20.55
C ARG A 610 -1.50 17.66 -19.64
N LEU A 611 -2.36 18.23 -18.80
CA LEU A 611 -1.96 19.26 -17.84
C LEU A 611 -1.13 18.68 -16.67
N CYS A 612 -1.25 17.37 -16.39
CA CYS A 612 -0.39 16.63 -15.47
C CYS A 612 1.02 16.45 -16.04
N ASP A 613 1.13 16.07 -17.32
CA ASP A 613 2.41 16.02 -18.05
C ASP A 613 3.07 17.41 -18.15
N ASP A 614 2.29 18.45 -18.43
CA ASP A 614 2.81 19.83 -18.51
C ASP A 614 3.36 20.34 -17.15
N VAL A 615 2.72 20.02 -16.00
CA VAL A 615 3.17 20.51 -14.68
C VAL A 615 4.35 19.71 -14.14
N THR A 616 4.38 18.40 -14.36
CA THR A 616 5.53 17.55 -14.03
C THR A 616 6.78 17.96 -14.83
N GLY A 617 6.59 18.48 -16.05
CA GLY A 617 7.65 19.07 -16.88
C GLY A 617 8.38 20.29 -16.27
N THR A 618 7.99 20.77 -15.09
CA THR A 618 8.54 21.99 -14.47
C THR A 618 9.53 21.75 -13.32
N HIS A 619 9.79 20.50 -12.90
CA HIS A 619 10.78 20.20 -11.85
C HIS A 619 11.55 18.89 -12.11
N PRO A 620 12.89 18.82 -11.89
CA PRO A 620 13.71 17.67 -12.33
C PRO A 620 13.27 16.31 -11.80
N ALA A 621 12.77 16.25 -10.56
CA ALA A 621 12.32 15.01 -9.91
C ALA A 621 11.06 14.37 -10.54
N PHE A 622 10.45 15.02 -11.53
CA PHE A 622 9.27 14.52 -12.25
C PHE A 622 9.51 14.39 -13.76
N LEU A 623 10.76 14.24 -14.21
CA LEU A 623 11.11 14.07 -15.62
C LEU A 623 11.50 12.61 -15.90
N LEU A 624 10.98 12.01 -16.97
CA LEU A 624 11.41 10.67 -17.42
C LEU A 624 12.85 10.69 -18.00
N GLY A 625 13.30 11.83 -18.50
CA GLY A 625 14.60 11.98 -19.17
C GLY A 625 15.81 11.55 -18.33
N PRO A 626 16.04 12.12 -17.13
CA PRO A 626 17.13 11.73 -16.25
C PRO A 626 17.18 10.23 -15.94
N TRP A 627 16.03 9.61 -15.63
CA TRP A 627 15.91 8.18 -15.34
C TRP A 627 16.38 7.28 -16.51
N ILE A 628 15.98 7.60 -17.74
CA ILE A 628 16.46 6.91 -18.95
C ILE A 628 17.95 7.19 -19.19
N GLU A 629 18.38 8.42 -18.93
CA GLU A 629 19.75 8.87 -19.21
C GLU A 629 20.78 8.29 -18.22
N ASP A 630 20.43 8.04 -16.96
CA ASP A 630 21.27 7.29 -16.02
C ASP A 630 21.45 5.83 -16.46
N ALA A 631 20.37 5.18 -16.93
CA ALA A 631 20.43 3.84 -17.50
C ALA A 631 21.34 3.75 -18.74
N ARG A 632 21.30 4.77 -19.60
CA ARG A 632 22.20 4.91 -20.76
C ARG A 632 23.66 5.18 -20.35
N ARG A 633 23.88 5.94 -19.28
CA ARG A 633 25.20 6.36 -18.76
C ARG A 633 25.98 5.22 -18.13
N LEU A 634 25.30 4.33 -17.41
CA LEU A 634 25.96 3.23 -16.72
C LEU A 634 26.52 2.18 -17.70
N ALA A 635 25.85 1.96 -18.83
CA ALA A 635 26.20 0.98 -19.86
C ALA A 635 27.66 1.10 -20.37
N THR A 636 28.22 -0.01 -20.83
CA THR A 636 29.59 -0.07 -21.39
C THR A 636 29.60 -0.21 -22.92
N GLY A 637 28.51 -0.69 -23.51
CA GLY A 637 28.33 -0.83 -24.96
C GLY A 637 26.89 -0.74 -25.42
N ASP A 638 26.66 -0.76 -26.73
CA ASP A 638 25.35 -0.46 -27.32
C ASP A 638 24.24 -1.43 -26.94
N THR A 639 24.54 -2.73 -26.82
CA THR A 639 23.57 -3.75 -26.39
C THR A 639 23.07 -3.47 -24.97
N GLU A 640 23.97 -3.20 -24.02
CA GLU A 640 23.60 -2.81 -22.65
C GLU A 640 22.85 -1.48 -22.64
N ARG A 641 23.25 -0.51 -23.46
CA ARG A 641 22.59 0.80 -23.57
C ARG A 641 21.15 0.72 -24.11
N VAL A 642 20.85 -0.30 -24.93
CA VAL A 642 19.48 -0.63 -25.33
C VAL A 642 18.73 -1.28 -24.17
N GLU A 643 19.32 -2.31 -23.55
CA GLU A 643 18.62 -3.16 -22.57
C GLU A 643 18.42 -2.49 -21.20
N PHE A 644 19.35 -1.63 -20.77
CA PHE A 644 19.17 -0.81 -19.56
C PHE A 644 18.11 0.28 -19.77
N GLU A 645 18.02 0.90 -20.96
CA GLU A 645 16.90 1.80 -21.29
C GLU A 645 15.56 1.04 -21.33
N ARG A 646 15.53 -0.19 -21.86
CA ARG A 646 14.33 -1.04 -21.86
C ARG A 646 13.92 -1.40 -20.44
N THR A 647 14.82 -1.95 -19.64
CA THR A 647 14.52 -2.40 -18.26
C THR A 647 14.21 -1.26 -17.31
N ALA A 648 14.82 -0.07 -17.50
CA ALA A 648 14.43 1.16 -16.79
C ALA A 648 12.97 1.56 -17.08
N LYS A 649 12.50 1.45 -18.33
CA LYS A 649 11.11 1.72 -18.71
C LYS A 649 10.16 0.64 -18.22
N VAL A 650 10.53 -0.62 -18.37
CA VAL A 650 9.76 -1.79 -17.94
C VAL A 650 9.39 -1.67 -16.45
N LEU A 651 10.35 -1.41 -15.57
CA LEU A 651 10.12 -1.39 -14.12
C LEU A 651 9.03 -0.38 -13.66
N ILE A 652 8.90 0.75 -14.38
CA ILE A 652 7.90 1.79 -14.09
C ILE A 652 6.62 1.67 -14.92
N THR A 653 6.48 0.61 -15.72
CA THR A 653 5.32 0.31 -16.57
C THR A 653 4.86 -1.15 -16.44
N VAL A 654 5.25 -2.05 -17.35
CA VAL A 654 4.81 -3.47 -17.39
C VAL A 654 5.46 -4.37 -16.33
N TRP A 655 6.48 -3.86 -15.64
CA TRP A 655 7.33 -4.50 -14.61
C TRP A 655 8.17 -5.69 -15.08
N GLY A 656 7.66 -6.52 -15.98
CA GLY A 656 8.41 -7.56 -16.66
C GLY A 656 7.72 -7.98 -17.95
N ASP A 657 8.04 -9.18 -18.44
CA ASP A 657 7.38 -9.72 -19.62
C ASP A 657 5.91 -10.08 -19.31
N ARG A 658 5.12 -10.44 -20.35
CA ARG A 658 3.67 -10.66 -20.21
C ARG A 658 3.25 -11.52 -19.01
N PRO A 659 3.90 -12.67 -18.68
CA PRO A 659 3.53 -13.48 -17.51
C PRO A 659 3.58 -12.69 -16.18
N THR A 660 4.44 -11.69 -16.08
CA THR A 660 4.55 -10.81 -14.91
C THR A 660 3.58 -9.65 -14.97
N SER A 661 3.48 -9.01 -16.13
CA SER A 661 2.60 -7.86 -16.35
C SER A 661 1.13 -8.22 -16.21
N ASP A 662 0.69 -9.31 -16.85
CA ASP A 662 -0.72 -9.69 -16.96
C ASP A 662 -1.17 -10.62 -15.81
N PRO A 663 -0.98 -11.96 -15.83
CA PRO A 663 -1.45 -12.81 -14.73
C PRO A 663 -0.64 -12.66 -13.43
N GLY A 664 0.57 -12.09 -13.49
CA GLY A 664 1.34 -11.66 -12.33
C GLY A 664 0.86 -10.35 -11.69
N ASN A 665 -0.04 -9.60 -12.35
CA ASN A 665 -0.63 -8.35 -11.83
C ASN A 665 0.38 -7.24 -11.43
N LEU A 666 1.61 -7.24 -11.97
CA LEU A 666 2.60 -6.20 -11.68
C LEU A 666 2.59 -5.02 -12.66
N HIS A 667 1.72 -5.02 -13.68
CA HIS A 667 1.50 -3.84 -14.52
C HIS A 667 1.17 -2.60 -13.68
N ASP A 668 1.78 -1.47 -14.05
CA ASP A 668 1.72 -0.18 -13.38
C ASP A 668 2.06 -0.20 -11.88
N TYR A 669 2.66 -1.27 -11.32
CA TYR A 669 3.04 -1.32 -9.90
C TYR A 669 3.97 -0.17 -9.50
N GLY A 670 4.95 0.11 -10.37
CA GLY A 670 5.96 1.17 -10.20
C GLY A 670 5.61 2.52 -10.83
N ASN A 671 4.33 2.78 -11.13
CA ASN A 671 3.87 3.90 -11.96
C ASN A 671 4.44 5.29 -11.57
N ARG A 672 4.66 6.16 -12.56
CA ARG A 672 5.22 7.51 -12.35
C ARG A 672 4.44 8.59 -13.09
N GLU A 673 3.79 9.50 -12.38
CA GLU A 673 3.31 10.74 -13.00
C GLU A 673 4.51 11.67 -13.27
N TRP A 674 5.20 11.38 -14.38
CA TRP A 674 6.40 12.04 -14.88
C TRP A 674 6.17 12.59 -16.29
N HIS A 675 6.82 13.70 -16.60
CA HIS A 675 6.83 14.32 -17.92
C HIS A 675 7.46 13.38 -18.95
N GLY A 676 6.78 13.20 -20.07
CA GLY A 676 7.14 12.21 -21.09
C GLY A 676 6.43 10.88 -20.88
N LEU A 677 6.52 10.26 -19.70
CA LEU A 677 5.76 9.03 -19.42
C LEU A 677 4.25 9.30 -19.47
N THR A 678 3.83 10.43 -18.91
CA THR A 678 2.42 10.82 -18.86
C THR A 678 1.87 11.12 -20.27
N ALA A 679 2.62 11.84 -21.12
CA ALA A 679 2.22 12.12 -22.50
C ALA A 679 2.35 10.95 -23.49
N ASP A 680 3.40 10.11 -23.40
CA ASP A 680 3.69 9.09 -24.43
C ASP A 680 3.20 7.67 -24.06
N PHE A 681 2.84 7.42 -22.80
CA PHE A 681 2.34 6.12 -22.34
C PHE A 681 0.91 6.25 -21.79
N TYR A 682 0.69 6.96 -20.67
CA TYR A 682 -0.64 7.04 -20.03
C TYR A 682 -1.69 7.72 -20.91
N PHE A 683 -1.37 8.89 -21.48
CA PHE A 683 -2.26 9.62 -22.37
C PHE A 683 -2.59 8.81 -23.64
N VAL A 684 -1.61 8.09 -24.21
CA VAL A 684 -1.81 7.23 -25.39
C VAL A 684 -2.75 6.05 -25.09
N ARG A 685 -2.59 5.39 -23.93
CA ARG A 685 -3.54 4.34 -23.51
C ARG A 685 -4.95 4.92 -23.35
N TRP A 686 -5.11 5.99 -22.57
CA TRP A 686 -6.43 6.58 -22.28
C TRP A 686 -7.12 7.15 -23.51
N GLN A 687 -6.40 7.82 -24.42
CA GLN A 687 -6.97 8.30 -25.67
C GLN A 687 -7.50 7.12 -26.50
N LYS A 688 -6.68 6.08 -26.71
CA LYS A 688 -7.08 4.90 -27.49
C LYS A 688 -8.36 4.23 -26.96
N TRP A 689 -8.57 4.23 -25.64
CA TRP A 689 -9.78 3.66 -25.05
C TRP A 689 -11.00 4.59 -25.16
N LEU A 690 -10.84 5.87 -24.85
CA LEU A 690 -11.95 6.83 -24.89
C LEU A 690 -12.45 7.10 -26.32
N ASP A 691 -11.57 7.04 -27.32
CA ASP A 691 -11.92 7.12 -28.74
C ASP A 691 -12.71 5.86 -29.18
N GLU A 692 -12.23 4.65 -28.86
CA GLU A 692 -12.95 3.39 -29.18
C GLU A 692 -14.30 3.27 -28.46
N LEU A 693 -14.41 3.76 -27.22
CA LEU A 693 -15.68 3.85 -26.50
C LEU A 693 -16.64 4.86 -27.18
N ALA A 694 -16.13 6.00 -27.65
CA ALA A 694 -16.95 6.98 -28.37
C ALA A 694 -17.48 6.41 -29.70
N ASP A 695 -16.65 5.72 -30.47
CA ASP A 695 -17.04 5.05 -31.71
C ASP A 695 -17.97 3.86 -31.48
N ALA A 696 -17.73 3.08 -30.42
CA ALA A 696 -18.62 1.97 -30.04
C ALA A 696 -20.03 2.47 -29.67
N LEU A 697 -20.08 3.53 -28.87
CA LEU A 697 -21.32 4.17 -28.46
C LEU A 697 -22.04 4.87 -29.64
N ALA A 698 -21.30 5.48 -30.56
CA ALA A 698 -21.86 6.09 -31.77
C ALA A 698 -22.46 5.05 -32.74
N ALA A 699 -21.82 3.89 -32.88
CA ALA A 699 -22.27 2.80 -33.74
C ALA A 699 -23.23 1.81 -33.04
N GLY A 700 -23.56 2.01 -31.76
CA GLY A 700 -24.47 1.13 -30.99
C GLY A 700 -23.93 -0.29 -30.74
N ARG A 701 -22.60 -0.47 -30.77
CA ARG A 701 -21.90 -1.75 -30.65
C ARG A 701 -21.20 -1.90 -29.30
N ALA A 702 -20.72 -3.10 -29.00
CA ALA A 702 -19.75 -3.30 -27.93
C ALA A 702 -18.38 -2.70 -28.31
N PRO A 703 -17.57 -2.22 -27.33
CA PRO A 703 -16.20 -1.81 -27.57
C PRO A 703 -15.30 -3.04 -27.74
N THR A 704 -14.26 -2.87 -28.54
CA THR A 704 -13.28 -3.90 -28.89
C THR A 704 -12.27 -4.04 -27.75
N PRO A 705 -12.04 -5.24 -27.19
CA PRO A 705 -11.01 -5.46 -26.19
C PRO A 705 -9.61 -5.07 -26.70
N VAL A 706 -8.82 -4.40 -25.87
CA VAL A 706 -7.46 -3.99 -26.19
C VAL A 706 -6.45 -4.88 -25.46
N ASP A 707 -5.56 -5.54 -26.21
CA ASP A 707 -4.35 -6.15 -25.65
C ASP A 707 -3.35 -5.04 -25.28
N TRP A 708 -3.47 -4.50 -24.07
CA TRP A 708 -2.65 -3.36 -23.62
C TRP A 708 -1.14 -3.64 -23.71
N PHE A 709 -0.69 -4.81 -23.22
CA PHE A 709 0.71 -5.21 -23.25
C PHE A 709 1.26 -5.26 -24.67
N GLY A 710 0.57 -5.96 -25.57
CA GLY A 710 1.04 -6.20 -26.94
C GLY A 710 0.87 -5.02 -27.89
N ALA A 711 -0.22 -4.24 -27.75
CA ALA A 711 -0.58 -3.19 -28.69
C ALA A 711 -0.02 -1.79 -28.35
N VAL A 712 0.36 -1.54 -27.09
CA VAL A 712 0.85 -0.22 -26.65
C VAL A 712 2.09 -0.31 -25.77
N GLU A 713 2.07 -1.16 -24.74
CA GLU A 713 2.99 -1.00 -23.61
C GLU A 713 4.41 -1.53 -23.90
N GLU A 714 4.56 -2.79 -24.31
CA GLU A 714 5.88 -3.36 -24.66
C GLU A 714 6.47 -2.81 -25.99
N PRO A 715 5.67 -2.31 -26.96
CA PRO A 715 6.17 -1.40 -27.99
C PRO A 715 6.82 -0.12 -27.42
N TRP A 716 6.25 0.49 -26.38
CA TRP A 716 6.77 1.72 -25.77
C TRP A 716 8.05 1.50 -24.96
N THR A 717 8.16 0.40 -24.20
CA THR A 717 9.40 0.07 -23.47
C THR A 717 10.61 -0.07 -24.40
N ARG A 718 10.39 -0.61 -25.61
CA ARG A 718 11.41 -0.82 -26.65
C ARG A 718 11.66 0.43 -27.51
N ALA A 719 10.70 1.33 -27.62
CA ALA A 719 10.81 2.54 -28.43
C ALA A 719 11.93 3.48 -27.94
N ARG A 720 12.88 3.83 -28.81
CA ARG A 720 13.95 4.80 -28.50
C ARG A 720 13.43 6.22 -28.74
N LYS A 721 13.39 7.03 -27.68
CA LYS A 721 12.99 8.45 -27.72
C LYS A 721 13.83 9.23 -26.70
N ASP A 722 14.18 10.46 -27.05
CA ASP A 722 14.84 11.38 -26.12
C ASP A 722 13.81 12.27 -25.42
N TYR A 723 14.03 12.48 -24.13
CA TYR A 723 13.14 13.19 -23.22
C TYR A 723 13.90 14.34 -22.53
N PRO A 724 13.23 15.43 -22.11
CA PRO A 724 13.91 16.55 -21.47
C PRO A 724 14.68 16.16 -20.20
N LEU A 725 15.98 16.46 -20.19
CA LEU A 725 16.87 16.28 -19.02
C LEU A 725 16.79 17.46 -18.03
N ARG A 726 15.99 18.49 -18.35
CA ARG A 726 15.82 19.72 -17.56
C ARG A 726 14.37 20.21 -17.69
N PRO A 727 13.85 20.95 -16.70
CA PRO A 727 12.51 21.53 -16.77
C PRO A 727 12.26 22.36 -18.04
N VAL A 728 11.08 22.19 -18.63
CA VAL A 728 10.67 22.83 -19.90
C VAL A 728 9.82 24.09 -19.70
N ALA A 729 9.29 24.32 -18.51
CA ALA A 729 8.50 25.50 -18.16
C ALA A 729 8.64 25.88 -16.68
N ASP A 730 8.13 27.06 -16.30
CA ASP A 730 8.12 27.54 -14.92
C ASP A 730 7.02 26.88 -14.07
N ALA A 731 7.40 26.41 -12.88
CA ALA A 731 6.51 25.71 -11.96
C ALA A 731 5.34 26.58 -11.49
N TYR A 732 5.58 27.85 -11.12
CA TYR A 732 4.53 28.72 -10.59
C TYR A 732 3.50 29.09 -11.66
N ARG A 733 3.95 29.45 -12.86
CA ARG A 733 3.08 29.76 -14.00
C ARG A 733 2.25 28.56 -14.44
N THR A 734 2.85 27.36 -14.50
CA THR A 734 2.12 26.16 -14.88
C THR A 734 1.16 25.70 -13.78
N ALA A 735 1.56 25.73 -12.52
CA ALA A 735 0.68 25.47 -11.38
C ALA A 735 -0.50 26.45 -11.30
N SER A 736 -0.28 27.75 -11.59
CA SER A 736 -1.36 28.74 -11.69
C SER A 736 -2.37 28.36 -12.79
N ARG A 737 -1.89 27.86 -13.94
CA ARG A 737 -2.76 27.34 -15.02
C ARG A 737 -3.49 26.06 -14.60
N VAL A 738 -2.87 25.17 -13.80
CA VAL A 738 -3.53 24.00 -13.22
C VAL A 738 -4.69 24.43 -12.31
N HIS A 739 -4.43 25.38 -11.41
CA HIS A 739 -5.43 25.97 -10.54
C HIS A 739 -6.60 26.58 -11.33
N ASP A 740 -6.33 27.43 -12.31
CA ASP A 740 -7.37 28.12 -13.08
C ASP A 740 -8.20 27.16 -13.94
N VAL A 741 -7.63 26.04 -14.41
CA VAL A 741 -8.38 24.98 -15.09
C VAL A 741 -9.25 24.21 -14.10
N LEU A 742 -8.72 23.80 -12.95
CA LEU A 742 -9.47 23.03 -11.95
C LEU A 742 -10.57 23.86 -11.27
N ALA A 743 -10.30 25.13 -10.95
CA ALA A 743 -11.27 26.07 -10.39
C ALA A 743 -12.42 26.41 -11.36
N ARG A 744 -12.26 26.19 -12.66
CA ARG A 744 -13.30 26.38 -13.70
C ARG A 744 -13.87 25.08 -14.24
N ALA A 745 -13.33 23.92 -13.85
CA ALA A 745 -13.70 22.65 -14.45
C ALA A 745 -15.19 22.34 -14.20
N PRO A 746 -15.94 21.91 -15.24
CA PRO A 746 -17.24 21.26 -15.04
C PRO A 746 -17.04 19.89 -14.41
N TYR A 747 -18.15 19.22 -14.06
CA TYR A 747 -18.12 17.87 -13.48
C TYR A 747 -17.37 17.78 -12.14
N GLN A 748 -17.27 18.88 -11.38
CA GLN A 748 -16.59 18.97 -10.07
C GLN A 748 -17.54 18.85 -8.86
N GLY A 749 -18.64 18.10 -9.01
CA GLY A 749 -19.58 17.78 -7.94
C GLY A 749 -19.90 16.30 -7.88
N SER A 750 -20.44 15.85 -6.76
CA SER A 750 -21.05 14.53 -6.59
C SER A 750 -22.47 14.66 -6.05
N LEU A 751 -23.32 13.71 -6.40
CA LEU A 751 -24.72 13.64 -6.01
C LEU A 751 -24.97 12.30 -5.32
N GLU A 752 -25.32 12.36 -4.04
CA GLU A 752 -25.76 11.24 -3.22
C GLU A 752 -27.27 11.38 -3.01
N VAL A 753 -28.00 10.26 -3.01
CA VAL A 753 -29.47 10.25 -2.89
C VAL A 753 -29.89 9.15 -1.95
N THR A 754 -30.75 9.48 -0.98
CA THR A 754 -31.40 8.51 -0.09
C THR A 754 -32.92 8.56 -0.26
N ALA A 755 -33.58 7.45 0.07
CA ALA A 755 -35.03 7.30 -0.05
C ALA A 755 -35.58 6.49 1.14
N GLU A 756 -36.35 7.15 2.02
CA GLU A 756 -36.73 6.61 3.33
C GLU A 756 -38.25 6.68 3.56
N PRO A 757 -38.95 5.54 3.76
CA PRO A 757 -38.49 4.18 3.52
C PRO A 757 -38.32 3.90 2.01
N PRO A 758 -37.46 2.93 1.61
CA PRO A 758 -37.27 2.57 0.20
C PRO A 758 -38.49 1.84 -0.40
N SER A 759 -39.41 1.37 0.45
CA SER A 759 -40.70 0.79 0.03
C SER A 759 -41.82 1.12 1.03
N PHE A 760 -43.05 1.27 0.54
CA PHE A 760 -44.21 1.72 1.32
C PHE A 760 -45.53 1.15 0.77
N PRO A 761 -46.61 1.07 1.58
CA PRO A 761 -47.91 0.59 1.12
C PRO A 761 -48.59 1.56 0.13
N PRO A 762 -49.63 1.12 -0.61
CA PRO A 762 -50.51 2.01 -1.37
C PRO A 762 -51.11 3.10 -0.46
N GLY A 763 -51.09 4.36 -0.89
CA GLY A 763 -51.44 5.52 -0.05
C GLY A 763 -50.43 5.87 1.06
N GLY A 764 -49.29 5.16 1.15
CA GLY A 764 -48.14 5.53 1.97
C GLY A 764 -47.30 6.65 1.34
N HIS A 765 -46.19 6.99 1.99
CA HIS A 765 -45.25 8.01 1.52
C HIS A 765 -43.80 7.65 1.86
N ALA A 766 -42.86 8.28 1.15
CA ALA A 766 -41.45 8.30 1.48
C ALA A 766 -40.86 9.69 1.34
N ARG A 767 -39.68 9.89 1.93
CA ARG A 767 -38.85 11.08 1.73
C ARG A 767 -37.68 10.72 0.81
N VAL A 768 -37.59 11.35 -0.35
CA VAL A 768 -36.38 11.31 -1.19
C VAL A 768 -35.54 12.53 -0.85
N ALA A 769 -34.26 12.34 -0.54
CA ALA A 769 -33.34 13.41 -0.20
C ALA A 769 -32.11 13.34 -1.10
N ALA A 770 -31.69 14.49 -1.64
CA ALA A 770 -30.47 14.66 -2.41
C ALA A 770 -29.44 15.42 -1.60
N LEU A 771 -28.22 14.90 -1.51
CA LEU A 771 -27.05 15.59 -1.00
C LEU A 771 -26.09 15.88 -2.16
N PHE A 772 -25.99 17.14 -2.55
CA PHE A 772 -24.97 17.61 -3.47
C PHE A 772 -23.72 18.01 -2.69
N ARG A 773 -22.55 17.53 -3.13
CA ARG A 773 -21.24 17.95 -2.63
C ARG A 773 -20.44 18.59 -3.75
N ASN A 774 -19.99 19.83 -3.54
CA ASN A 774 -18.95 20.44 -4.34
C ASN A 774 -17.60 19.88 -3.90
N VAL A 775 -17.01 19.00 -4.70
CA VAL A 775 -15.69 18.39 -4.40
C VAL A 775 -14.52 19.28 -4.82
N ASN A 776 -14.80 20.44 -5.44
CA ASN A 776 -13.79 21.46 -5.72
C ASN A 776 -13.49 22.30 -4.47
N GLY A 777 -12.28 22.20 -3.93
CA GLY A 777 -11.81 23.06 -2.84
C GLY A 777 -11.24 24.40 -3.31
N LEU A 778 -10.99 24.57 -4.61
CA LEU A 778 -10.46 25.82 -5.18
C LEU A 778 -11.56 26.86 -5.46
N ARG A 779 -12.79 26.43 -5.77
CA ARG A 779 -13.90 27.34 -6.09
C ARG A 779 -15.26 26.79 -5.65
N ALA A 780 -16.12 27.71 -5.19
CA ALA A 780 -17.53 27.44 -4.95
C ALA A 780 -18.30 27.24 -6.28
N THR A 781 -19.32 26.38 -6.28
CA THR A 781 -20.32 26.38 -7.36
C THR A 781 -21.19 27.64 -7.27
N GLY A 782 -21.77 28.05 -8.39
CA GLY A 782 -22.91 28.96 -8.42
C GLY A 782 -24.21 28.21 -8.09
N ARG A 783 -25.30 28.60 -8.75
CA ARG A 783 -26.62 28.00 -8.53
C ARG A 783 -26.62 26.49 -8.82
N VAL A 784 -27.12 25.73 -7.86
CA VAL A 784 -27.48 24.31 -7.99
C VAL A 784 -29.01 24.24 -8.06
N ASP A 785 -29.56 23.60 -9.07
CA ASP A 785 -30.99 23.31 -9.18
C ASP A 785 -31.18 21.80 -9.14
N PHE A 786 -32.13 21.32 -8.34
CA PHE A 786 -32.48 19.92 -8.27
C PHE A 786 -33.86 19.67 -8.89
N THR A 787 -33.94 18.63 -9.72
CA THR A 787 -35.19 18.16 -10.31
C THR A 787 -35.35 16.67 -10.01
N LEU A 788 -36.50 16.29 -9.47
CA LEU A 788 -36.94 14.90 -9.34
C LEU A 788 -38.01 14.63 -10.40
N THR A 789 -37.89 13.53 -11.15
CA THR A 789 -38.86 13.10 -12.18
C THR A 789 -39.15 11.61 -12.09
N GLY A 790 -40.30 11.18 -12.60
CA GLY A 790 -40.78 9.78 -12.54
C GLY A 790 -41.71 9.47 -11.38
N LEU A 791 -41.86 10.40 -10.43
CA LEU A 791 -42.68 10.26 -9.22
C LEU A 791 -43.70 11.39 -9.10
N ASP A 792 -44.79 11.12 -8.38
CA ASP A 792 -45.67 12.16 -7.84
C ASP A 792 -45.06 12.62 -6.49
N ALA A 793 -44.63 13.88 -6.42
CA ALA A 793 -43.74 14.34 -5.36
C ALA A 793 -43.81 15.85 -5.08
N GLU A 794 -44.05 16.21 -3.81
CA GLU A 794 -44.04 17.58 -3.32
C GLU A 794 -42.67 17.97 -2.72
N PRO A 795 -42.08 19.12 -3.08
CA PRO A 795 -40.84 19.59 -2.46
C PRO A 795 -40.92 19.82 -0.94
N ASP A 796 -40.04 19.14 -0.20
CA ASP A 796 -39.80 19.35 1.22
C ASP A 796 -38.73 20.45 1.40
N GLY A 797 -39.14 21.68 1.09
CA GLY A 797 -38.29 22.87 1.11
C GLY A 797 -37.68 23.25 -0.25
N PRO A 798 -36.61 24.07 -0.26
CA PRO A 798 -36.04 24.62 -1.49
C PRO A 798 -35.36 23.58 -2.39
N THR A 799 -35.83 23.43 -3.63
CA THR A 799 -35.17 22.63 -4.68
C THR A 799 -34.03 23.35 -5.40
N SER A 800 -33.57 24.49 -4.87
CA SER A 800 -32.52 25.30 -5.48
C SER A 800 -31.64 25.94 -4.42
N LEU A 801 -30.33 25.87 -4.62
CA LEU A 801 -29.32 26.49 -3.77
C LEU A 801 -28.62 27.59 -4.58
N PRO A 802 -28.51 28.84 -4.08
CA PRO A 802 -27.90 29.93 -4.84
C PRO A 802 -26.39 29.75 -5.05
N ARG A 803 -25.73 28.98 -4.18
CA ARG A 803 -24.29 28.72 -4.13
C ARG A 803 -24.01 27.52 -3.23
N VAL A 804 -23.02 26.68 -3.56
CA VAL A 804 -22.42 25.73 -2.58
C VAL A 804 -20.93 26.09 -2.41
N PRO A 805 -20.41 26.22 -1.16
CA PRO A 805 -19.02 26.58 -0.91
C PRO A 805 -17.99 25.64 -1.55
N ALA A 806 -16.73 26.08 -1.61
CA ALA A 806 -15.62 25.20 -1.99
C ALA A 806 -15.46 24.08 -0.94
N GLY A 807 -15.37 22.82 -1.38
CA GLY A 807 -15.43 21.63 -0.51
C GLY A 807 -16.77 21.43 0.24
N GLY A 808 -17.79 22.26 -0.04
CA GLY A 808 -19.02 22.33 0.71
C GLY A 808 -20.12 21.37 0.21
N THR A 809 -21.18 21.25 1.01
CA THR A 809 -22.38 20.48 0.68
C THR A 809 -23.64 21.34 0.71
N GLY A 810 -24.72 20.81 0.15
CA GLY A 810 -26.08 21.32 0.32
C GLY A 810 -27.09 20.31 -0.22
N SER A 811 -28.31 20.37 0.28
CA SER A 811 -29.34 19.36 0.01
C SER A 811 -30.68 19.96 -0.45
N ALA A 812 -31.49 19.08 -1.04
CA ALA A 812 -32.91 19.29 -1.31
C ALA A 812 -33.67 17.98 -1.00
N ALA A 813 -34.95 18.06 -0.69
CA ALA A 813 -35.77 16.89 -0.39
C ALA A 813 -37.17 17.01 -1.00
N TRP A 814 -37.84 15.86 -1.14
CA TRP A 814 -39.21 15.72 -1.60
C TRP A 814 -39.93 14.71 -0.74
N ARG A 815 -41.18 14.99 -0.42
CA ARG A 815 -42.15 13.97 -0.06
C ARG A 815 -42.66 13.32 -1.34
N VAL A 816 -42.64 12.00 -1.40
CA VAL A 816 -43.18 11.18 -2.49
C VAL A 816 -44.39 10.44 -1.94
N ASP A 817 -45.54 10.55 -2.58
CA ASP A 817 -46.76 9.85 -2.18
C ASP A 817 -47.07 8.67 -3.12
N ALA A 818 -47.58 7.59 -2.53
CA ALA A 818 -47.84 6.36 -3.25
C ALA A 818 -49.13 6.46 -4.09
N PRO A 819 -49.12 6.03 -5.36
CA PRO A 819 -50.35 5.88 -6.14
C PRO A 819 -51.36 5.00 -5.39
N ALA A 820 -52.54 5.55 -5.10
CA ALA A 820 -53.62 4.88 -4.37
C ALA A 820 -54.22 3.66 -5.14
N THR A 821 -53.82 3.46 -6.39
CA THR A 821 -54.13 2.28 -7.20
C THR A 821 -53.73 1.00 -6.47
N PRO A 822 -54.64 0.02 -6.29
CA PRO A 822 -54.32 -1.29 -5.72
C PRO A 822 -53.13 -1.99 -6.41
N LEU A 823 -52.54 -2.95 -5.73
CA LEU A 823 -51.42 -3.73 -6.25
C LEU A 823 -51.90 -4.92 -7.10
N ASP A 824 -51.20 -5.16 -8.21
CA ASP A 824 -51.32 -6.34 -9.07
C ASP A 824 -50.28 -7.43 -8.73
N ARG A 825 -49.18 -7.01 -8.10
CA ARG A 825 -48.00 -7.80 -7.75
C ARG A 825 -47.45 -7.38 -6.36
N PRO A 826 -46.60 -8.18 -5.70
CA PRO A 826 -46.16 -7.88 -4.33
C PRO A 826 -45.26 -6.64 -4.20
N LEU A 827 -44.47 -6.32 -5.24
CA LEU A 827 -43.64 -5.12 -5.35
C LEU A 827 -43.87 -4.41 -6.69
N ARG A 828 -44.45 -3.20 -6.66
CA ARG A 828 -44.60 -2.34 -7.85
C ARG A 828 -43.49 -1.28 -7.86
N PRO A 829 -42.50 -1.34 -8.78
CA PRO A 829 -41.44 -0.35 -8.86
C PRO A 829 -41.97 1.01 -9.32
N LEU A 830 -41.41 2.06 -8.73
CA LEU A 830 -41.59 3.48 -9.06
C LEU A 830 -40.19 4.03 -9.41
N PRO A 831 -39.73 3.89 -10.66
CA PRO A 831 -38.43 4.38 -11.10
C PRO A 831 -38.42 5.91 -11.15
N PHE A 832 -37.30 6.50 -10.73
CA PHE A 832 -37.13 7.94 -10.67
C PHE A 832 -35.75 8.39 -11.13
N THR A 833 -35.68 9.62 -11.62
CA THR A 833 -34.43 10.31 -11.96
C THR A 833 -34.31 11.56 -11.11
N LEU A 834 -33.18 11.72 -10.43
CA LEU A 834 -32.85 12.91 -9.66
C LEU A 834 -31.63 13.58 -10.29
N THR A 835 -31.84 14.79 -10.81
CA THR A 835 -30.82 15.58 -11.50
C THR A 835 -30.47 16.80 -10.69
N ALA A 836 -29.19 16.97 -10.34
CA ALA A 836 -28.63 18.20 -9.80
C ALA A 836 -27.86 18.93 -10.91
N ARG A 837 -28.38 20.07 -11.39
CA ARG A 837 -27.73 20.93 -12.38
C ARG A 837 -26.85 21.96 -11.69
N TYR A 838 -25.55 22.00 -11.98
CA TYR A 838 -24.59 22.85 -11.26
C TYR A 838 -23.43 23.32 -12.15
N GLY A 839 -22.71 24.34 -11.70
CA GLY A 839 -21.46 24.80 -12.31
C GLY A 839 -20.91 26.01 -11.56
N PRO A 840 -19.62 26.34 -11.67
CA PRO A 840 -19.10 27.59 -11.12
C PRO A 840 -19.75 28.82 -11.78
N GLN A 841 -19.91 29.91 -11.03
CA GLN A 841 -20.63 31.10 -11.54
C GLN A 841 -19.95 31.68 -12.80
N GLY A 842 -20.71 31.80 -13.88
CA GLY A 842 -20.22 32.28 -15.19
C GLY A 842 -19.62 31.21 -16.10
N GLU A 843 -19.46 29.98 -15.62
CA GLU A 843 -19.06 28.82 -16.45
C GLU A 843 -20.32 28.04 -16.90
N PRO A 844 -20.22 27.16 -17.92
CA PRO A 844 -21.31 26.26 -18.29
C PRO A 844 -21.76 25.36 -17.12
N ARG A 845 -23.07 25.20 -16.97
CA ARG A 845 -23.66 24.26 -15.99
C ARG A 845 -23.83 22.88 -16.62
N VAL A 846 -23.49 21.85 -15.86
CA VAL A 846 -23.65 20.43 -16.19
C VAL A 846 -24.60 19.75 -15.20
N ASP A 847 -25.08 18.57 -15.58
CA ASP A 847 -26.03 17.78 -14.80
C ASP A 847 -25.30 16.59 -14.14
N ALA A 848 -25.41 16.46 -12.82
CA ALA A 848 -25.18 15.19 -12.13
C ALA A 848 -26.52 14.46 -12.04
N VAL A 849 -26.56 13.19 -12.45
CA VAL A 849 -27.79 12.41 -12.59
C VAL A 849 -27.68 11.15 -11.74
N HIS A 850 -28.68 10.91 -10.91
CA HIS A 850 -28.92 9.66 -10.19
C HIS A 850 -30.22 9.03 -10.71
N GLU A 851 -30.19 7.73 -10.96
CA GLU A 851 -31.35 6.92 -11.35
C GLU A 851 -31.58 5.89 -10.25
N GLY A 852 -32.81 5.82 -9.73
CA GLY A 852 -33.18 4.98 -8.60
C GLY A 852 -34.61 4.47 -8.69
N THR A 853 -35.01 3.61 -7.75
CA THR A 853 -36.35 3.01 -7.74
C THR A 853 -36.89 2.96 -6.30
N LEU A 854 -38.04 3.59 -6.09
CA LEU A 854 -38.89 3.36 -4.91
C LEU A 854 -39.87 2.22 -5.20
N PHE A 855 -40.48 1.62 -4.18
CA PHE A 855 -41.42 0.52 -4.39
C PHE A 855 -42.72 0.68 -3.61
N VAL A 856 -43.87 0.52 -4.29
CA VAL A 856 -45.13 0.26 -3.60
C VAL A 856 -45.17 -1.23 -3.24
N ALA A 857 -45.15 -1.54 -1.96
CA ALA A 857 -45.07 -2.89 -1.43
C ALA A 857 -46.38 -3.31 -0.75
N GLY A 858 -46.81 -4.56 -0.96
CA GLY A 858 -47.87 -5.15 -0.18
C GLY A 858 -47.37 -5.56 1.22
N PRO A 859 -48.13 -5.33 2.31
CA PRO A 859 -47.67 -5.53 3.68
C PRO A 859 -47.43 -7.02 3.97
N LEU A 860 -46.30 -7.31 4.64
CA LEU A 860 -45.91 -8.68 5.00
C LEU A 860 -46.84 -9.25 6.09
N SER A 861 -47.29 -10.50 5.90
CA SER A 861 -48.09 -11.24 6.87
C SER A 861 -47.32 -11.52 8.17
N ALA A 862 -48.07 -11.57 9.28
CA ALA A 862 -47.52 -11.68 10.63
C ALA A 862 -46.50 -12.83 10.79
N GLY A 863 -45.40 -12.51 11.48
CA GLY A 863 -44.31 -13.45 11.80
C GLY A 863 -43.31 -13.71 10.67
N TRP A 864 -43.43 -13.03 9.51
CA TRP A 864 -42.30 -12.86 8.61
C TRP A 864 -41.27 -11.88 9.21
N LEU A 865 -39.99 -12.18 9.06
CA LEU A 865 -38.87 -11.28 9.36
C LEU A 865 -38.06 -11.01 8.09
N THR A 866 -37.36 -9.88 8.06
CA THR A 866 -36.54 -9.45 6.92
C THR A 866 -35.09 -9.25 7.36
N TYR A 867 -34.15 -9.74 6.56
CA TYR A 867 -32.72 -9.43 6.65
C TYR A 867 -32.24 -8.86 5.31
N THR A 868 -31.35 -7.87 5.36
CA THR A 868 -30.68 -7.34 4.16
C THR A 868 -29.35 -6.71 4.53
N ASP A 869 -28.31 -7.09 3.81
CA ASP A 869 -27.03 -6.39 3.65
C ASP A 869 -26.79 -5.95 2.19
N ASN A 870 -27.81 -6.08 1.32
CA ASN A 870 -27.78 -5.80 -0.11
C ASN A 870 -28.90 -4.83 -0.57
N ASP A 871 -29.33 -3.92 0.30
CA ASP A 871 -30.43 -2.95 0.08
C ASP A 871 -31.75 -3.57 -0.43
N ALA A 872 -32.09 -4.79 0.01
CA ALA A 872 -33.31 -5.45 -0.43
C ALA A 872 -34.59 -4.85 0.15
N VAL A 873 -35.62 -4.78 -0.69
CA VAL A 873 -37.01 -4.45 -0.33
C VAL A 873 -37.91 -5.67 -0.52
N PHE A 874 -39.01 -5.71 0.22
CA PHE A 874 -39.84 -6.89 0.38
C PHE A 874 -41.32 -6.53 0.25
N GLY A 875 -42.12 -7.41 -0.36
CA GLY A 875 -43.57 -7.25 -0.42
C GLY A 875 -44.31 -8.57 -0.55
N GLU A 876 -45.57 -8.59 -0.12
CA GLU A 876 -46.47 -9.75 -0.14
C GLU A 876 -47.84 -9.36 -0.75
N LEU A 877 -48.40 -10.21 -1.62
CA LEU A 877 -49.75 -10.06 -2.16
C LEU A 877 -50.35 -11.43 -2.52
N ASP A 878 -51.47 -11.77 -1.88
CA ASP A 878 -52.25 -13.00 -2.14
C ASP A 878 -51.42 -14.30 -2.07
N GLY A 879 -50.49 -14.38 -1.10
CA GLY A 879 -49.59 -15.53 -0.94
C GLY A 879 -48.45 -15.61 -1.97
N ARG A 880 -48.33 -14.60 -2.85
CA ARG A 880 -47.12 -14.31 -3.64
C ARG A 880 -46.23 -13.35 -2.88
N TYR A 881 -44.93 -13.45 -3.10
CA TYR A 881 -43.91 -12.61 -2.48
C TYR A 881 -42.99 -12.04 -3.55
N ALA A 882 -42.39 -10.89 -3.29
CA ALA A 882 -41.30 -10.39 -4.11
C ALA A 882 -40.17 -9.83 -3.24
N ILE A 883 -38.94 -10.02 -3.71
CA ILE A 883 -37.74 -9.43 -3.15
C ILE A 883 -37.01 -8.73 -4.31
N ASP A 884 -36.76 -7.44 -4.18
CA ASP A 884 -35.86 -6.70 -5.08
C ASP A 884 -34.64 -6.25 -4.31
N GLY A 885 -33.43 -6.55 -4.81
CA GLY A 885 -32.20 -6.26 -4.09
C GLY A 885 -30.96 -6.21 -4.98
N SER A 886 -29.86 -5.80 -4.36
CA SER A 886 -28.53 -5.64 -4.95
C SER A 886 -27.65 -6.89 -4.67
N GLY A 887 -26.33 -6.75 -4.70
CA GLY A 887 -25.38 -7.69 -4.11
C GLY A 887 -24.21 -8.04 -5.02
N ALA A 888 -22.98 -7.91 -4.52
CA ALA A 888 -21.77 -8.20 -5.26
C ALA A 888 -21.57 -9.71 -5.51
N ASP A 889 -21.66 -10.55 -4.47
CA ASP A 889 -21.67 -12.03 -4.55
C ASP A 889 -22.20 -12.67 -3.24
N LEU A 890 -22.43 -13.99 -3.26
CA LEU A 890 -22.75 -14.83 -2.11
C LEU A 890 -21.85 -16.08 -2.13
N TRP A 891 -20.55 -15.87 -1.91
CA TRP A 891 -19.51 -16.89 -2.03
C TRP A 891 -18.28 -16.51 -1.20
N ARG A 892 -17.81 -17.44 -0.35
CA ARG A 892 -16.60 -17.30 0.49
C ARG A 892 -16.62 -15.96 1.24
N GLY A 893 -15.57 -15.15 1.11
CA GLY A 893 -15.42 -13.87 1.81
C GLY A 893 -16.42 -12.76 1.43
N THR A 894 -17.34 -13.00 0.49
CA THR A 894 -18.46 -12.08 0.18
C THR A 894 -19.77 -12.80 0.49
N THR A 895 -20.61 -12.20 1.35
CA THR A 895 -21.92 -12.73 1.71
C THR A 895 -22.89 -11.56 1.72
N GLU A 896 -23.52 -11.30 0.58
CA GLU A 896 -24.51 -10.23 0.40
C GLU A 896 -25.82 -10.81 -0.14
N PHE A 897 -26.92 -10.71 0.61
CA PHE A 897 -28.23 -11.23 0.27
C PHE A 897 -29.40 -10.55 1.01
N GLY A 898 -30.56 -10.53 0.37
CA GLY A 898 -31.83 -10.11 0.97
C GLY A 898 -32.70 -11.31 1.23
N SER A 899 -33.26 -11.46 2.44
CA SER A 899 -34.10 -12.61 2.80
C SER A 899 -35.35 -12.25 3.59
N LEU A 900 -36.47 -12.87 3.19
CA LEU A 900 -37.75 -12.87 3.87
C LEU A 900 -37.94 -14.25 4.52
N TYR A 901 -37.86 -14.32 5.86
CA TYR A 901 -37.63 -15.57 6.59
C TYR A 901 -38.55 -15.79 7.81
N ARG A 902 -38.68 -17.07 8.21
CA ARG A 902 -39.35 -17.50 9.44
C ARG A 902 -38.30 -18.00 10.43
N PRO A 903 -38.23 -17.44 11.66
CA PRO A 903 -37.20 -17.82 12.63
C PRO A 903 -37.45 -19.22 13.21
N GLY A 904 -36.39 -20.01 13.38
CA GLY A 904 -36.43 -21.35 14.00
C GLY A 904 -37.39 -22.37 13.36
N ALA A 905 -37.79 -22.16 12.10
CA ALA A 905 -38.79 -22.97 11.40
C ALA A 905 -38.22 -24.23 10.72
N LEU A 906 -36.91 -24.28 10.40
CA LEU A 906 -36.30 -25.49 9.82
C LEU A 906 -35.68 -26.36 10.93
N ARG A 907 -36.43 -27.38 11.34
CA ARG A 907 -36.07 -28.36 12.38
C ARG A 907 -35.79 -29.71 11.75
N ASP A 908 -35.35 -30.68 12.55
CA ASP A 908 -35.21 -32.06 12.08
C ASP A 908 -36.55 -32.61 11.58
N GLY A 909 -36.53 -33.40 10.50
CA GLY A 909 -37.72 -33.91 9.81
C GLY A 909 -38.52 -32.89 9.00
N VAL A 910 -38.22 -31.59 9.10
CA VAL A 910 -38.96 -30.52 8.39
C VAL A 910 -38.47 -30.37 6.95
N SER A 911 -39.41 -30.19 6.03
CA SER A 911 -39.19 -29.85 4.63
C SER A 911 -39.85 -28.52 4.30
N VAL A 912 -39.10 -27.62 3.64
CA VAL A 912 -39.60 -26.32 3.16
C VAL A 912 -39.69 -26.33 1.65
N THR A 913 -40.79 -25.83 1.11
CA THR A 913 -40.97 -25.64 -0.34
C THR A 913 -41.17 -24.18 -0.69
N VAL A 914 -40.65 -23.75 -1.84
CA VAL A 914 -41.04 -22.49 -2.46
C VAL A 914 -40.94 -22.58 -3.97
N ARG A 915 -41.84 -21.91 -4.68
CA ARG A 915 -41.74 -21.69 -6.11
C ARG A 915 -41.05 -20.36 -6.36
N VAL A 916 -39.96 -20.37 -7.12
CA VAL A 916 -39.42 -19.15 -7.74
C VAL A 916 -40.18 -19.00 -9.05
N ASP A 917 -41.00 -17.97 -9.19
CA ASP A 917 -41.82 -17.73 -10.38
C ASP A 917 -41.06 -16.94 -11.44
N SER A 918 -40.32 -15.91 -11.03
CA SER A 918 -39.46 -15.12 -11.92
C SER A 918 -38.20 -14.65 -11.20
N GLN A 919 -37.13 -14.42 -11.97
CA GLN A 919 -35.84 -13.93 -11.47
C GLN A 919 -35.23 -12.99 -12.53
N ALA A 920 -34.88 -11.76 -12.14
CA ALA A 920 -34.13 -10.85 -12.98
C ALA A 920 -32.73 -11.42 -13.32
N THR A 921 -32.30 -11.29 -14.57
CA THR A 921 -30.96 -11.73 -15.01
C THR A 921 -29.92 -10.63 -14.77
N THR A 922 -29.58 -10.40 -13.50
CA THR A 922 -28.52 -9.43 -13.09
C THR A 922 -27.11 -9.98 -13.30
N GLY A 923 -26.94 -11.29 -13.29
CA GLY A 923 -25.67 -11.97 -13.54
C GLY A 923 -25.86 -13.47 -13.77
N PRO A 924 -24.86 -14.19 -14.32
CA PRO A 924 -24.96 -15.63 -14.62
C PRO A 924 -25.06 -16.50 -13.35
N TRP A 925 -24.63 -15.96 -12.21
CA TRP A 925 -24.62 -16.60 -10.89
C TRP A 925 -25.63 -16.01 -9.90
N ALA A 926 -26.49 -15.08 -10.35
CA ALA A 926 -27.51 -14.46 -9.49
C ALA A 926 -28.40 -15.54 -8.88
N ARG A 927 -28.73 -15.44 -7.59
CA ARG A 927 -29.37 -16.55 -6.85
C ARG A 927 -30.75 -16.14 -6.36
N ALA A 928 -31.69 -17.07 -6.45
CA ALA A 928 -33.06 -16.96 -5.97
C ALA A 928 -33.53 -18.32 -5.45
N GLY A 929 -34.08 -18.39 -4.23
CA GLY A 929 -34.62 -19.65 -3.71
C GLY A 929 -34.78 -19.69 -2.19
N ILE A 930 -34.40 -20.83 -1.60
CA ILE A 930 -34.47 -21.08 -0.14
C ILE A 930 -33.08 -20.86 0.47
N ILE A 931 -32.99 -20.08 1.55
CA ILE A 931 -31.80 -19.95 2.39
C ILE A 931 -32.08 -20.45 3.82
N ALA A 932 -31.08 -21.03 4.47
CA ALA A 932 -31.18 -21.46 5.86
C ALA A 932 -29.87 -21.19 6.63
N ARG A 933 -29.99 -20.82 7.91
CA ARG A 933 -28.88 -20.45 8.81
C ARG A 933 -29.31 -20.61 10.27
N ASN A 934 -28.39 -20.84 11.21
CA ASN A 934 -28.78 -20.92 12.64
C ASN A 934 -29.46 -19.63 13.14
N SER A 935 -28.96 -18.46 12.73
CA SER A 935 -29.77 -17.25 12.63
C SER A 935 -29.44 -16.50 11.34
N LEU A 936 -30.46 -16.10 10.58
CA LEU A 936 -30.26 -15.38 9.31
C LEU A 936 -29.87 -13.92 9.52
N ALA A 937 -30.27 -13.30 10.64
CA ALA A 937 -29.94 -11.92 10.97
C ALA A 937 -28.56 -11.71 11.61
N ALA A 938 -27.76 -12.78 11.77
CA ALA A 938 -26.44 -12.73 12.39
C ALA A 938 -25.33 -13.06 11.38
N PRO A 939 -24.55 -12.06 10.91
CA PRO A 939 -23.35 -12.29 10.10
C PRO A 939 -22.39 -13.27 10.79
N GLY A 940 -21.80 -14.18 10.02
CA GLY A 940 -20.92 -15.24 10.55
C GLY A 940 -21.63 -16.38 11.30
N SER A 941 -22.97 -16.40 11.40
CA SER A 941 -23.67 -17.53 12.02
C SER A 941 -23.37 -18.85 11.27
N PRO A 942 -23.05 -19.97 11.97
CA PRO A 942 -22.88 -21.29 11.37
C PRO A 942 -24.18 -21.89 10.81
N GLY A 943 -24.05 -23.10 10.24
CA GLY A 943 -25.17 -23.88 9.69
C GLY A 943 -25.70 -23.34 8.37
N PHE A 944 -24.85 -22.69 7.57
CA PHE A 944 -25.28 -21.87 6.44
C PHE A 944 -25.40 -22.65 5.13
N LEU A 945 -26.55 -22.56 4.45
CA LEU A 945 -26.78 -23.12 3.13
C LEU A 945 -27.87 -22.38 2.34
N ASN A 946 -27.86 -22.55 1.01
CA ASN A 946 -28.99 -22.18 0.15
C ASN A 946 -29.21 -23.20 -0.97
N LEU A 947 -30.48 -23.35 -1.35
CA LEU A 947 -30.93 -24.03 -2.56
C LEU A 947 -31.56 -22.97 -3.49
N ALA A 948 -30.91 -22.69 -4.61
CA ALA A 948 -31.27 -21.55 -5.46
C ALA A 948 -31.23 -21.88 -6.95
N VAL A 949 -32.14 -21.29 -7.72
CA VAL A 949 -32.04 -21.19 -9.18
C VAL A 949 -31.14 -20.02 -9.58
N THR A 950 -30.51 -20.14 -10.74
CA THR A 950 -29.62 -19.13 -11.32
C THR A 950 -29.90 -18.93 -12.82
N PRO A 951 -29.70 -17.74 -13.40
CA PRO A 951 -30.02 -17.47 -14.81
C PRO A 951 -29.24 -18.29 -15.84
N ALA A 952 -28.04 -18.77 -15.49
CA ALA A 952 -27.16 -19.50 -16.43
C ALA A 952 -26.59 -20.83 -15.88
N ASN A 953 -26.53 -21.05 -14.57
CA ASN A 953 -25.83 -22.19 -13.97
C ASN A 953 -26.75 -23.33 -13.49
N GLY A 954 -28.08 -23.18 -13.61
CA GLY A 954 -29.08 -24.16 -13.18
C GLY A 954 -29.57 -23.95 -11.75
N VAL A 955 -30.07 -25.01 -11.12
CA VAL A 955 -30.36 -25.03 -9.68
C VAL A 955 -29.14 -25.55 -8.92
N VAL A 956 -28.77 -24.86 -7.85
CA VAL A 956 -27.53 -25.01 -7.09
C VAL A 956 -27.87 -25.18 -5.61
N LEU A 957 -27.25 -26.15 -4.94
CA LEU A 957 -27.24 -26.32 -3.49
C LEU A 957 -25.84 -25.95 -3.00
N SER A 958 -25.68 -24.76 -2.44
CA SER A 958 -24.42 -24.24 -1.87
C SER A 958 -24.46 -24.31 -0.35
N TYR A 959 -23.34 -24.66 0.28
CA TYR A 959 -23.29 -24.86 1.73
C TYR A 959 -21.90 -24.58 2.34
N ASP A 960 -21.91 -24.35 3.65
CA ASP A 960 -20.75 -24.23 4.54
C ASP A 960 -20.27 -25.61 5.00
N THR A 961 -19.01 -25.95 4.70
CA THR A 961 -18.35 -27.20 5.14
C THR A 961 -17.56 -27.07 6.44
N THR A 962 -17.31 -25.84 6.91
CA THR A 962 -16.35 -25.53 8.00
C THR A 962 -17.04 -25.09 9.28
N GLY A 963 -18.19 -24.43 9.17
CA GLY A 963 -18.90 -23.77 10.25
C GLY A 963 -18.52 -22.29 10.42
N ASP A 964 -17.75 -21.70 9.50
CA ASP A 964 -17.34 -20.29 9.55
C ASP A 964 -18.45 -19.30 9.13
N GLY A 965 -19.57 -19.81 8.62
CA GLY A 965 -20.69 -19.00 8.15
C GLY A 965 -20.50 -18.42 6.74
N THR A 966 -19.55 -18.93 5.95
CA THR A 966 -19.39 -18.62 4.53
C THR A 966 -19.74 -19.83 3.67
N LEU A 967 -19.98 -19.61 2.37
CA LEU A 967 -20.29 -20.69 1.43
C LEU A 967 -19.05 -21.01 0.60
N ASP A 968 -18.47 -22.19 0.82
CA ASP A 968 -17.21 -22.60 0.19
C ASP A 968 -17.39 -23.62 -0.97
N THR A 969 -18.50 -24.37 -0.98
CA THR A 969 -18.76 -25.47 -1.92
C THR A 969 -20.20 -25.48 -2.44
N TYR A 970 -20.46 -26.24 -3.51
CA TYR A 970 -21.81 -26.47 -4.03
C TYR A 970 -21.98 -27.81 -4.77
N ARG A 971 -23.24 -28.19 -5.00
CA ARG A 971 -23.68 -29.17 -6.02
C ARG A 971 -24.75 -28.52 -6.91
N ARG A 972 -24.92 -28.97 -8.16
CA ARG A 972 -25.86 -28.32 -9.10
C ARG A 972 -26.46 -29.28 -10.13
N VAL A 973 -27.61 -28.90 -10.66
CA VAL A 973 -28.19 -29.47 -11.88
C VAL A 973 -28.43 -28.36 -12.90
N THR A 974 -27.74 -28.45 -14.03
CA THR A 974 -27.72 -27.43 -15.10
C THR A 974 -29.00 -27.45 -15.94
N GLY A 975 -29.19 -26.41 -16.77
CA GLY A 975 -30.28 -26.33 -17.76
C GLY A 975 -31.66 -25.95 -17.22
N VAL A 976 -31.81 -25.80 -15.90
CA VAL A 976 -33.06 -25.32 -15.26
C VAL A 976 -33.01 -23.81 -15.07
N LYS A 977 -34.17 -23.13 -15.21
CA LYS A 977 -34.37 -21.71 -14.90
C LYS A 977 -35.71 -21.53 -14.16
N ALA A 978 -35.98 -20.33 -13.66
CA ALA A 978 -37.34 -19.97 -13.23
C ALA A 978 -38.32 -19.98 -14.43
N PRO A 979 -39.60 -20.34 -14.25
CA PRO A 979 -40.21 -20.76 -12.99
C PRO A 979 -39.81 -22.18 -12.56
N VAL A 980 -39.51 -22.39 -11.28
CA VAL A 980 -39.14 -23.69 -10.71
C VAL A 980 -39.62 -23.82 -9.26
N LEU A 981 -40.12 -25.00 -8.90
CA LEU A 981 -40.44 -25.35 -7.52
C LEU A 981 -39.21 -25.99 -6.85
N LEU A 982 -38.84 -25.51 -5.67
CA LEU A 982 -37.69 -25.97 -4.89
C LEU A 982 -38.17 -26.59 -3.58
N ARG A 983 -37.47 -27.63 -3.10
CA ARG A 983 -37.67 -28.23 -1.77
C ARG A 983 -36.33 -28.41 -1.06
N LEU A 984 -36.25 -27.96 0.18
CA LEU A 984 -35.13 -28.20 1.08
C LEU A 984 -35.61 -29.00 2.29
N SER A 985 -35.12 -30.23 2.42
CA SER A 985 -35.55 -31.22 3.43
C SER A 985 -34.40 -31.49 4.41
N ARG A 986 -34.66 -31.43 5.72
CA ARG A 986 -33.63 -31.59 6.77
C ARG A 986 -33.74 -32.94 7.49
N GLY A 987 -32.60 -33.61 7.67
CA GLY A 987 -32.40 -34.78 8.52
C GLY A 987 -31.15 -34.61 9.39
N GLY A 988 -31.33 -34.29 10.67
CA GLY A 988 -30.24 -33.99 11.61
C GLY A 988 -29.41 -32.77 11.18
N GLY A 989 -28.15 -33.02 10.81
CA GLY A 989 -27.22 -32.06 10.19
C GLY A 989 -27.03 -32.23 8.68
N VAL A 990 -27.87 -33.06 8.04
CA VAL A 990 -27.84 -33.37 6.61
C VAL A 990 -29.06 -32.78 5.92
N PHE A 991 -28.86 -32.22 4.73
CA PHE A 991 -29.89 -31.50 3.97
C PHE A 991 -29.97 -32.05 2.56
N THR A 992 -31.19 -32.35 2.10
CA THR A 992 -31.48 -32.75 0.72
C THR A 992 -32.15 -31.60 0.00
N GLY A 993 -31.51 -31.09 -1.06
CA GLY A 993 -32.07 -30.08 -1.93
C GLY A 993 -32.63 -30.70 -3.20
N GLU A 994 -33.84 -30.33 -3.59
CA GLU A 994 -34.57 -30.92 -4.72
C GLU A 994 -35.28 -29.84 -5.56
N LEU A 995 -35.50 -30.13 -6.84
CA LEU A 995 -36.24 -29.28 -7.75
C LEU A 995 -37.37 -30.04 -8.45
N SER A 996 -38.41 -29.31 -8.84
CA SER A 996 -39.49 -29.75 -9.73
C SER A 996 -39.78 -28.66 -10.77
N ALA A 997 -39.86 -29.06 -12.04
CA ALA A 997 -40.22 -28.20 -13.16
C ALA A 997 -41.71 -28.31 -13.55
N ASP A 998 -42.43 -29.30 -13.01
CA ASP A 998 -43.81 -29.67 -13.36
C ASP A 998 -44.82 -29.36 -12.24
N GLY A 999 -44.47 -28.46 -11.33
CA GLY A 999 -45.36 -28.01 -10.25
C GLY A 999 -45.43 -28.94 -9.04
N GLY A 1000 -44.50 -29.89 -8.92
CA GLY A 1000 -44.38 -30.83 -7.80
C GLY A 1000 -44.79 -32.27 -8.13
N THR A 1001 -45.13 -32.57 -9.39
CA THR A 1001 -45.50 -33.91 -9.85
C THR A 1001 -44.30 -34.85 -9.89
N THR A 1002 -43.15 -34.38 -10.37
CA THR A 1002 -41.86 -35.09 -10.27
C THR A 1002 -40.82 -34.24 -9.55
N TRP A 1003 -40.00 -34.90 -8.74
CA TRP A 1003 -38.92 -34.28 -7.97
C TRP A 1003 -37.58 -34.88 -8.37
N ARG A 1004 -36.58 -34.02 -8.54
CA ARG A 1004 -35.21 -34.40 -8.85
C ARG A 1004 -34.28 -33.82 -7.80
N ALA A 1005 -33.55 -34.69 -7.11
CA ALA A 1005 -32.50 -34.28 -6.18
C ALA A 1005 -31.39 -33.50 -6.90
N VAL A 1006 -30.93 -32.43 -6.26
CA VAL A 1006 -29.73 -31.67 -6.63
C VAL A 1006 -28.52 -32.29 -5.93
N ALA A 1007 -28.63 -32.50 -4.61
CA ALA A 1007 -27.76 -33.34 -3.80
C ALA A 1007 -28.34 -33.52 -2.38
N THR A 1008 -27.77 -34.47 -1.65
CA THR A 1008 -27.87 -34.57 -0.19
C THR A 1008 -26.48 -34.28 0.39
N VAL A 1009 -26.39 -33.35 1.34
CA VAL A 1009 -25.11 -32.79 1.83
C VAL A 1009 -25.10 -32.60 3.36
N PRO A 1010 -23.99 -32.87 4.05
CA PRO A 1010 -23.81 -32.47 5.44
C PRO A 1010 -23.48 -30.97 5.53
N VAL A 1011 -23.93 -30.29 6.57
CA VAL A 1011 -23.62 -28.87 6.83
C VAL A 1011 -23.06 -28.72 8.25
N ALA A 1012 -22.00 -27.91 8.39
CA ALA A 1012 -21.29 -27.75 9.65
C ALA A 1012 -22.01 -26.83 10.65
N GLY A 1013 -21.87 -27.11 11.95
CA GLY A 1013 -22.34 -26.22 13.04
C GLY A 1013 -23.86 -26.07 13.19
N VAL A 1014 -24.66 -26.95 12.59
CA VAL A 1014 -26.13 -26.83 12.51
C VAL A 1014 -26.81 -26.95 13.87
N ALA A 1015 -27.64 -25.96 14.24
CA ALA A 1015 -28.40 -25.92 15.49
C ALA A 1015 -29.71 -26.75 15.45
N ALA A 1016 -30.31 -27.02 16.62
CA ALA A 1016 -31.55 -27.82 16.75
C ALA A 1016 -32.72 -27.27 15.90
N SER A 1017 -32.79 -25.96 15.73
CA SER A 1017 -33.69 -25.25 14.82
C SER A 1017 -32.94 -24.16 14.07
N GLN A 1018 -33.31 -23.91 12.83
CA GLN A 1018 -32.71 -22.87 12.00
C GLN A 1018 -33.74 -21.88 11.46
N ASP A 1019 -33.30 -20.65 11.24
CA ASP A 1019 -34.02 -19.66 10.44
C ASP A 1019 -34.01 -20.10 8.97
N VAL A 1020 -35.14 -19.99 8.29
CA VAL A 1020 -35.30 -20.38 6.88
C VAL A 1020 -36.21 -19.41 6.14
N GLY A 1021 -35.87 -19.07 4.91
CA GLY A 1021 -36.59 -18.04 4.16
C GLY A 1021 -36.42 -18.11 2.65
N MET A 1022 -37.22 -17.28 1.98
CA MET A 1022 -36.97 -16.86 0.61
C MET A 1022 -35.79 -15.90 0.60
N PHE A 1023 -34.94 -15.95 -0.44
CA PHE A 1023 -33.84 -15.00 -0.58
C PHE A 1023 -33.52 -14.69 -2.04
N MET A 1024 -32.85 -13.56 -2.25
CA MET A 1024 -32.15 -13.26 -3.48
C MET A 1024 -30.78 -12.61 -3.26
N THR A 1025 -29.92 -12.70 -4.27
CA THR A 1025 -28.73 -11.85 -4.42
C THR A 1025 -28.44 -11.64 -5.91
N ALA A 1026 -28.10 -10.41 -6.30
CA ALA A 1026 -27.93 -10.04 -7.70
C ALA A 1026 -26.59 -10.52 -8.31
N THR A 1027 -25.59 -10.82 -7.48
CA THR A 1027 -24.20 -11.21 -7.85
C THR A 1027 -23.60 -10.37 -9.01
N HIS A 1028 -23.70 -9.04 -8.91
CA HIS A 1028 -23.30 -8.11 -9.97
C HIS A 1028 -21.84 -7.60 -9.83
N GLY A 1029 -21.01 -8.21 -8.98
CA GLY A 1029 -19.59 -7.88 -8.83
C GLY A 1029 -19.29 -6.43 -8.45
N GLY A 1030 -20.16 -5.79 -7.65
CA GLY A 1030 -20.00 -4.39 -7.23
C GLY A 1030 -20.56 -3.33 -8.20
N ALA A 1031 -20.98 -3.69 -9.41
CA ALA A 1031 -21.55 -2.77 -10.41
C ALA A 1031 -22.91 -2.07 -10.09
N GLY A 1032 -23.45 -2.20 -8.87
CA GLY A 1032 -24.68 -1.55 -8.40
C GLY A 1032 -26.01 -2.02 -9.03
N GLY A 1033 -26.03 -3.14 -9.75
CA GLY A 1033 -27.20 -3.59 -10.50
C GLY A 1033 -28.23 -4.34 -9.64
N ARG A 1034 -29.42 -3.77 -9.46
CA ARG A 1034 -30.54 -4.40 -8.73
C ARG A 1034 -31.31 -5.42 -9.58
N GLY A 1035 -31.99 -6.36 -8.92
CA GLY A 1035 -32.88 -7.30 -9.58
C GLY A 1035 -34.05 -7.73 -8.71
N THR A 1036 -35.23 -7.84 -9.33
CA THR A 1036 -36.45 -8.35 -8.70
C THR A 1036 -36.57 -9.87 -8.87
N VAL A 1037 -37.09 -10.54 -7.85
CA VAL A 1037 -37.42 -11.96 -7.84
C VAL A 1037 -38.83 -12.13 -7.26
N GLU A 1038 -39.69 -12.88 -7.95
CA GLU A 1038 -41.04 -13.21 -7.47
C GLU A 1038 -41.14 -14.69 -7.07
N PHE A 1039 -41.88 -14.95 -6.00
CA PHE A 1039 -42.07 -16.26 -5.39
C PHE A 1039 -43.54 -16.54 -5.09
N SER A 1040 -43.92 -17.81 -5.04
CA SER A 1040 -45.21 -18.28 -4.53
C SER A 1040 -45.08 -19.68 -3.91
N GLY A 1041 -46.19 -20.26 -3.42
CA GLY A 1041 -46.20 -21.64 -2.95
C GLY A 1041 -45.26 -21.92 -1.78
N TRP A 1042 -45.01 -20.93 -0.93
CA TRP A 1042 -44.26 -21.13 0.32
C TRP A 1042 -44.99 -22.14 1.20
N GLY A 1043 -44.32 -23.22 1.57
CA GLY A 1043 -44.86 -24.30 2.37
C GLY A 1043 -43.83 -24.83 3.36
N VAL A 1044 -44.31 -25.29 4.52
CA VAL A 1044 -43.53 -25.99 5.54
C VAL A 1044 -44.29 -27.26 5.88
N VAL A 1045 -43.64 -28.42 5.73
CA VAL A 1045 -44.25 -29.74 5.84
C VAL A 1045 -43.35 -30.65 6.69
N GLY A 1046 -43.96 -31.40 7.61
CA GLY A 1046 -43.25 -32.18 8.63
C GLY A 1046 -43.13 -31.41 9.95
N GLY A 1047 -43.30 -32.15 11.06
CA GLY A 1047 -43.32 -31.67 12.44
C GLY A 1047 -43.72 -32.79 13.39
#